data_AF-A0A954IBT7-F1
#
_entry.id   AF-A0A954IBT7-F1
#
_cell.length_a   1.000
_cell.length_b   1.000
_cell.length_c   1.000
_cell.angle_alpha   90.00
_cell.angle_beta   90.00
_cell.angle_gamma   90.00
#
_symmetry.space_group_name_H-M   'P 1'
#
loop_
_entity.id
_entity.type
_entity.pdbx_description
1 polymer ?
#
loop_
_entity_poly.entity_id
_entity_poly.type
_entity_poly.pdbx_seq_one_letter_code
_entity_poly.pdbx_strand_id
1 'polypeptide(L)'
;RSYRPYSVTLLDVSRTNYVGSTMPRDYHSRIRINDPAAGGPQEFSPRMNSPLRYKGETFYQSSYIPLPNGKEATVLSVVDNRGWMLPYIGCMIVAVGMCSQFWQTLSRFLKRVDETPPGTAEWNDADAGSDAAGPPQTGDAGDAPQTDPLAALRRPAMRAGQVAEHSTSSGGSGSYLLTTVFVLMFAAMMIGRAIPRKAEPDVMDIRAFGAIPVLSNGRSMPIDTFAQTQLLLAAGKSTFEGELEAADLDRNREKLIAQFDRYLANDDKQAAELQTFQGDYSAWIAEMCRLSGKSTSEVEAVMRSLMVAKMPATRWILDLATRPDVADRHRVLRITNDQILAALGLEQRAGLTYSLAEVEPQSSALSRIRESAAEKQANDQENSLTQTERRTGAMFSSMMQIRTMETVFGSVELDGDLLEVTERIWSHQNESRSRTAVRAVFTGAEEEERSALMAIEADSLMTWQAQCEAVGVRTPEQFADYCEKELPATVVKSDLAGFWKVLEEMSADSLGIAAAPEEDTVPRRAAIALGRIDDPYFRGVFALIAGAGEGETPTAIYERLDADIVQKLGQRKISSAVAEFMQKLVSSEKHSTKMDEIRTRLRSMMQAAEAAGNEDALMTAMSREFTILMFQEILDSHGDLLFDGKHAEQFATNHASFKRILTAWKDGDANEFNQAVADYQTSLNSQTLPHLDPGKVRLEAWFNQAEPLWQPIYPYLTAMLLCFLGWILYAFHRVRGLNTTIFAIMLLAFLVHTFGLYLRYRISGRPPVTNLYSSAIFIGWVIVLASFFAERFVKRGIGLLTDTVCGAAS
;
A
#
# COMPACT_ATOMS: atom_id res chain seq x y z
N ARG A 1 -35.17 15.97 23.83
CA ARG A 1 -35.45 15.69 22.40
C ARG A 1 -36.29 16.84 21.86
N SER A 2 -35.92 17.44 20.72
CA SER A 2 -36.73 18.45 20.04
C SER A 2 -37.52 17.77 18.93
N TYR A 3 -38.83 18.03 18.85
CA TYR A 3 -39.71 17.44 17.83
C TYR A 3 -39.99 18.48 16.75
N ARG A 4 -39.91 18.06 15.48
CA ARG A 4 -40.20 18.90 14.31
C ARG A 4 -41.64 18.67 13.83
N PRO A 5 -42.26 19.65 13.16
CA PRO A 5 -43.64 19.55 12.67
C PRO A 5 -43.81 18.65 11.42
N TYR A 6 -42.77 17.90 11.05
CA TYR A 6 -42.77 16.92 9.96
C TYR A 6 -42.01 15.67 10.38
N SER A 7 -42.30 14.56 9.70
CA SER A 7 -41.58 13.30 9.85
C SER A 7 -40.76 12.99 8.61
N VAL A 8 -39.64 12.29 8.79
CA VAL A 8 -38.75 11.88 7.71
C VAL A 8 -38.66 10.36 7.71
N THR A 9 -38.95 9.74 6.58
CA THR A 9 -38.87 8.30 6.38
C THR A 9 -37.83 7.98 5.31
N LEU A 10 -36.90 7.08 5.62
CA LEU A 10 -35.97 6.54 4.62
C LEU A 10 -36.69 5.52 3.74
N LEU A 11 -36.66 5.71 2.43
CA LEU A 11 -37.23 4.79 1.45
C LEU A 11 -36.16 3.85 0.88
N ASP A 12 -35.00 4.39 0.53
CA ASP A 12 -33.94 3.67 -0.16
C ASP A 12 -32.58 4.34 0.08
N VAL A 13 -31.52 3.55 0.08
CA VAL A 13 -30.13 4.03 0.10
C VAL A 13 -29.43 3.41 -1.09
N SER A 14 -28.80 4.25 -1.89
CA SER A 14 -27.97 3.79 -2.99
C SER A 14 -26.57 4.32 -2.82
N ARG A 15 -25.59 3.42 -2.95
CA ARG A 15 -24.17 3.72 -2.89
C ARG A 15 -23.50 3.16 -4.13
N THR A 16 -22.81 4.04 -4.84
CA THR A 16 -21.84 3.64 -5.86
C THR A 16 -20.46 3.93 -5.28
N ASN A 17 -19.62 2.91 -5.12
CA ASN A 17 -18.24 3.12 -4.71
C ASN A 17 -17.36 3.44 -5.92
N TYR A 18 -16.19 4.03 -5.67
CA TYR A 18 -15.13 3.96 -6.67
C TYR A 18 -14.77 2.50 -6.88
N VAL A 19 -14.55 2.10 -8.13
CA VAL A 19 -14.13 0.74 -8.48
C VAL A 19 -12.91 0.40 -7.66
N GLY A 20 -12.99 -0.67 -6.87
CA GLY A 20 -11.90 -1.12 -6.05
C GLY A 20 -11.57 -0.26 -4.84
N SER A 21 -12.57 0.37 -4.23
CA SER A 21 -12.43 1.06 -2.95
C SER A 21 -13.70 0.96 -2.11
N THR A 22 -13.56 1.00 -0.79
CA THR A 22 -14.67 1.28 0.13
C THR A 22 -15.07 2.77 0.11
N MET A 23 -14.30 3.62 -0.58
CA MET A 23 -14.59 5.04 -0.72
C MET A 23 -15.81 5.24 -1.63
N PRO A 24 -16.86 5.91 -1.13
CA PRO A 24 -18.04 6.16 -1.92
C PRO A 24 -17.76 7.18 -3.04
N ARG A 25 -18.14 6.83 -4.27
CA ARG A 25 -18.14 7.72 -5.44
C ARG A 25 -19.38 8.60 -5.45
N ASP A 26 -20.51 7.98 -5.14
CA ASP A 26 -21.79 8.65 -4.95
C ASP A 26 -22.58 7.88 -3.90
N TYR A 27 -23.28 8.59 -3.04
CA TYR A 27 -24.29 8.00 -2.18
C TYR A 27 -25.42 8.99 -2.00
N HIS A 28 -26.63 8.48 -2.15
CA HIS A 28 -27.84 9.26 -2.01
C HIS A 28 -28.88 8.44 -1.24
N SER A 29 -29.69 9.14 -0.48
CA SER A 29 -30.80 8.53 0.25
C SER A 29 -32.09 9.07 -0.32
N ARG A 30 -33.01 8.19 -0.70
CA ARG A 30 -34.37 8.59 -1.05
C ARG A 30 -35.16 8.70 0.24
N ILE A 31 -35.56 9.91 0.61
CA ILE A 31 -36.30 10.18 1.83
C ILE A 31 -37.66 10.77 1.51
N ARG A 32 -38.67 10.41 2.30
CA ARG A 32 -40.00 10.97 2.25
C ARG A 32 -40.20 11.88 3.45
N ILE A 33 -40.48 13.16 3.20
CA ILE A 33 -40.87 14.10 4.23
C ILE A 33 -42.39 14.19 4.24
N ASN A 34 -43.00 13.84 5.36
CA ASN A 34 -44.43 14.00 5.58
C ASN A 34 -44.68 15.21 6.47
N ASP A 35 -45.12 16.30 5.87
CA ASP A 35 -45.44 17.57 6.51
C ASP A 35 -46.95 17.85 6.35
N PRO A 36 -47.73 17.81 7.45
CA PRO A 36 -49.18 18.04 7.40
C PRO A 36 -49.58 19.39 6.83
N ALA A 37 -48.69 20.40 6.88
CA ALA A 37 -48.95 21.75 6.37
C ALA A 37 -48.59 21.92 4.88
N ALA A 38 -47.86 20.97 4.27
CA ALA A 38 -47.36 21.07 2.90
C ALA A 38 -48.25 20.37 1.84
N GLY A 39 -49.45 19.90 2.23
CA GLY A 39 -50.41 19.29 1.30
C GLY A 39 -50.14 17.83 0.93
N GLY A 40 -49.24 17.14 1.64
CA GLY A 40 -48.98 15.70 1.48
C GLY A 40 -47.51 15.30 1.58
N PRO A 41 -47.20 13.99 1.55
CA PRO A 41 -45.83 13.49 1.59
C PRO A 41 -45.06 13.84 0.31
N GLN A 42 -43.86 14.37 0.46
CA GLN A 42 -42.96 14.73 -0.64
C GLN A 42 -41.69 13.89 -0.57
N GLU A 43 -41.21 13.42 -1.72
CA GLU A 43 -39.99 12.64 -1.82
C GLU A 43 -38.83 13.51 -2.27
N PHE A 44 -37.69 13.32 -1.61
CA PHE A 44 -36.45 14.02 -1.88
C PHE A 44 -35.30 13.02 -1.95
N SER A 45 -34.28 13.36 -2.72
CA SER A 45 -33.07 12.55 -2.84
C SER A 45 -31.84 13.39 -2.50
N PRO A 46 -31.59 13.71 -1.21
CA PRO A 46 -30.31 14.27 -0.79
C PRO A 46 -29.16 13.37 -1.21
N ARG A 47 -28.09 13.99 -1.72
CA ARG A 47 -26.90 13.31 -2.27
C ARG A 47 -25.63 13.89 -1.67
N MET A 48 -24.51 13.19 -1.79
CA MET A 48 -23.20 13.73 -1.45
C MET A 48 -22.97 15.07 -2.18
N ASN A 49 -22.60 16.12 -1.44
CA ASN A 49 -22.43 17.51 -1.92
C ASN A 49 -23.68 18.20 -2.47
N SER A 50 -24.86 17.58 -2.40
CA SER A 50 -26.15 18.16 -2.80
C SER A 50 -27.15 18.03 -1.65
N PRO A 51 -27.03 18.85 -0.60
CA PRO A 51 -27.88 18.73 0.58
C PRO A 51 -29.33 19.13 0.28
N LEU A 52 -30.27 18.50 0.97
CA LEU A 52 -31.68 18.89 0.92
C LEU A 52 -31.89 20.10 1.83
N ARG A 53 -32.59 21.13 1.33
CA ARG A 53 -32.97 22.30 2.12
C ARG A 53 -34.48 22.33 2.27
N TYR A 54 -34.97 22.28 3.51
CA TYR A 54 -36.39 22.24 3.82
C TYR A 54 -36.69 23.07 5.07
N LYS A 55 -37.63 24.03 4.97
CA LYS A 55 -38.07 24.92 6.07
C LYS A 55 -36.94 25.59 6.89
N GLY A 56 -35.86 26.01 6.22
CA GLY A 56 -34.73 26.70 6.86
C GLY A 56 -33.64 25.77 7.41
N GLU A 57 -33.89 24.46 7.43
CA GLU A 57 -32.89 23.45 7.75
C GLU A 57 -32.20 22.91 6.50
N THR A 58 -30.95 22.51 6.65
CA THR A 58 -30.17 21.82 5.63
C THR A 58 -29.80 20.43 6.12
N PHE A 59 -30.25 19.42 5.37
CA PHE A 59 -29.97 18.00 5.60
C PHE A 59 -28.76 17.61 4.74
N TYR A 60 -27.64 17.39 5.41
CA TYR A 60 -26.41 16.88 4.81
C TYR A 60 -26.36 15.38 4.95
N GLN A 61 -26.15 14.70 3.83
CA GLN A 61 -25.89 13.27 3.80
C GLN A 61 -24.48 13.00 4.36
N SER A 62 -24.36 12.62 5.63
CA SER A 62 -23.07 12.58 6.35
C SER A 62 -22.41 11.21 6.34
N SER A 63 -23.18 10.13 6.51
CA SER A 63 -22.65 8.77 6.51
C SER A 63 -23.74 7.74 6.18
N TYR A 64 -23.33 6.48 6.13
CA TYR A 64 -24.15 5.29 5.97
C TYR A 64 -23.66 4.23 6.95
N ILE A 65 -24.58 3.43 7.48
CA ILE A 65 -24.27 2.34 8.41
C ILE A 65 -24.96 1.06 7.91
N PRO A 66 -24.20 -0.03 7.66
CA PRO A 66 -24.80 -1.34 7.44
C PRO A 66 -25.32 -1.88 8.78
N LEU A 67 -26.57 -2.37 8.81
CA LEU A 67 -27.16 -2.97 10.00
C LEU A 67 -27.00 -4.51 9.98
N PRO A 68 -26.89 -5.18 11.15
CA PRO A 68 -26.64 -6.63 11.24
C PRO A 68 -27.68 -7.53 10.55
N ASN A 69 -28.86 -7.01 10.24
CA ASN A 69 -29.97 -7.71 9.60
C ASN A 69 -29.99 -7.56 8.06
N GLY A 70 -28.88 -7.11 7.46
CA GLY A 70 -28.78 -6.85 6.02
C GLY A 70 -29.53 -5.60 5.55
N LYS A 71 -30.07 -4.78 6.48
CA LYS A 71 -30.68 -3.49 6.15
C LYS A 71 -29.66 -2.37 6.19
N GLU A 72 -30.00 -1.29 5.52
CA GLU A 72 -29.14 -0.13 5.29
C GLU A 72 -29.68 1.08 6.04
N ALA A 73 -28.83 1.80 6.77
CA ALA A 73 -29.20 3.03 7.47
C ALA A 73 -28.45 4.25 6.91
N THR A 74 -29.15 5.38 6.83
CA THR A 74 -28.58 6.67 6.44
C THR A 74 -28.33 7.55 7.66
N VAL A 75 -27.21 8.27 7.67
CA VAL A 75 -26.93 9.30 8.67
C VAL A 75 -27.07 10.67 7.99
N LEU A 76 -28.00 11.48 8.50
CA LEU A 76 -28.23 12.85 8.06
C LEU A 76 -27.78 13.82 9.16
N SER A 77 -26.86 14.72 8.83
CA SER A 77 -26.51 15.86 9.69
C SER A 77 -27.41 17.03 9.34
N VAL A 78 -28.15 17.53 10.33
CA VAL A 78 -29.14 18.60 10.14
C VAL A 78 -28.66 19.88 10.80
N VAL A 79 -28.65 20.98 10.04
CA VAL A 79 -28.22 22.30 10.53
C VAL A 79 -29.27 23.36 10.20
N ASP A 80 -29.62 24.22 11.15
CA ASP A 80 -30.41 25.43 10.87
C ASP A 80 -29.52 26.42 10.11
N ASN A 81 -29.83 26.68 8.84
CA ASN A 81 -28.97 27.45 7.95
C ASN A 81 -29.79 28.39 7.06
N ARG A 82 -30.47 29.36 7.69
CA ARG A 82 -31.25 30.39 6.98
C ARG A 82 -30.40 31.32 6.12
N GLY A 83 -29.13 31.48 6.45
CA GLY A 83 -28.16 32.36 5.78
C GLY A 83 -27.29 31.69 4.72
N TRP A 84 -27.65 30.49 4.23
CA TRP A 84 -26.79 29.68 3.36
C TRP A 84 -26.35 30.39 2.06
N MET A 85 -27.09 31.41 1.61
CA MET A 85 -26.76 32.20 0.42
C MET A 85 -25.68 33.26 0.67
N LEU A 86 -25.46 33.67 1.92
CA LEU A 86 -24.57 34.79 2.26
C LEU A 86 -23.12 34.58 1.77
N PRO A 87 -22.50 33.39 1.89
CA PRO A 87 -21.16 33.17 1.34
C PRO A 87 -21.12 33.32 -0.18
N TYR A 88 -22.15 32.85 -0.89
CA TYR A 88 -22.22 32.98 -2.35
C TYR A 88 -22.37 34.43 -2.79
N ILE A 89 -23.23 35.20 -2.09
CA ILE A 89 -23.39 36.64 -2.32
C ILE A 89 -22.07 37.36 -2.06
N GLY A 90 -21.36 37.04 -0.97
CA GLY A 90 -20.04 37.59 -0.66
C GLY A 90 -19.00 37.30 -1.75
N CYS A 91 -18.90 36.05 -2.20
CA CYS A 91 -18.01 35.67 -3.30
C CYS A 91 -18.36 36.40 -4.61
N MET A 92 -19.64 36.57 -4.91
CA MET A 92 -20.07 37.33 -6.09
C MET A 92 -19.72 38.81 -5.99
N ILE A 93 -19.87 39.43 -4.82
CA ILE A 93 -19.46 40.83 -4.60
C ILE A 93 -17.95 40.97 -4.84
N VAL A 94 -17.13 40.06 -4.29
CA VAL A 94 -15.67 40.08 -4.48
C VAL A 94 -15.31 39.85 -5.95
N ALA A 95 -15.91 38.86 -6.60
CA ALA A 95 -15.66 38.56 -8.02
C ALA A 95 -16.02 39.75 -8.92
N VAL A 96 -17.18 40.36 -8.71
CA VAL A 96 -17.61 41.57 -9.45
C VAL A 96 -16.67 42.73 -9.15
N GLY A 97 -16.23 42.92 -7.91
CA GLY A 97 -15.25 43.94 -7.52
C GLY A 97 -13.92 43.78 -8.24
N MET A 98 -13.36 42.56 -8.26
CA MET A 98 -12.12 42.25 -8.96
C MET A 98 -12.25 42.42 -10.47
N CYS A 99 -13.35 41.94 -11.07
CA CYS A 99 -13.64 42.13 -12.50
C CYS A 99 -13.77 43.61 -12.87
N SER A 100 -14.46 44.40 -12.03
CA SER A 100 -14.59 45.84 -12.20
C SER A 100 -13.23 46.53 -12.11
N GLN A 101 -12.41 46.18 -11.12
CA GLN A 101 -11.05 46.72 -10.96
C GLN A 101 -10.16 46.37 -12.15
N PHE A 102 -10.24 45.13 -12.64
CA PHE A 102 -9.54 44.68 -13.84
C PHE A 102 -9.99 45.48 -15.07
N TRP A 103 -11.30 45.62 -15.29
CA TRP A 103 -11.87 46.35 -16.42
C TRP A 103 -11.52 47.85 -16.41
N GLN A 104 -11.54 48.47 -15.23
CA GLN A 104 -11.08 49.86 -15.05
C GLN A 104 -9.60 50.02 -15.37
N THR A 105 -8.77 49.06 -14.96
CA THR A 105 -7.33 49.09 -15.25
C THR A 105 -7.07 48.89 -16.74
N LEU A 106 -7.81 47.97 -17.38
CA LEU A 106 -7.74 47.70 -18.82
C LEU A 106 -8.20 48.90 -19.66
N SER A 107 -9.32 49.53 -19.31
CA SER A 107 -9.85 50.71 -20.02
C SER A 107 -8.94 51.94 -19.88
N ARG A 108 -8.37 52.19 -18.70
CA ARG A 108 -7.35 53.24 -18.52
C ARG A 108 -6.09 52.96 -19.35
N PHE A 109 -5.71 51.69 -19.49
CA PHE A 109 -4.60 51.28 -20.33
C PHE A 109 -4.89 51.49 -21.83
N LEU A 110 -6.06 51.05 -22.32
CA LEU A 110 -6.45 51.21 -23.73
C LEU A 110 -6.57 52.68 -24.14
N LYS A 111 -7.15 53.53 -23.29
CA LYS A 111 -7.20 54.98 -23.54
C LYS A 111 -5.80 55.61 -23.67
N ARG A 112 -4.84 55.16 -22.87
CA ARG A 112 -3.44 55.62 -22.96
C ARG A 112 -2.72 55.12 -24.23
N VAL A 113 -3.20 54.04 -24.85
CA VAL A 113 -2.66 53.55 -26.12
C VAL A 113 -3.23 54.36 -27.29
N ASP A 114 -4.52 54.70 -27.25
CA ASP A 114 -5.20 55.51 -28.27
C ASP A 114 -4.82 57.02 -28.23
N GLU A 115 -4.35 57.53 -27.09
CA GLU A 115 -3.88 58.92 -26.94
C GLU A 115 -2.46 59.17 -27.50
N THR A 116 -1.85 58.19 -28.19
CA THR A 116 -0.67 58.46 -29.02
C THR A 116 -1.15 59.06 -30.35
N PRO A 117 -0.89 60.35 -30.68
CA PRO A 117 -1.47 60.95 -31.87
C PRO A 117 -0.91 60.28 -33.13
N PRO A 118 -1.74 59.94 -34.13
CA PRO A 118 -1.23 59.55 -35.44
C PRO A 118 -0.52 60.75 -36.05
N GLY A 119 0.78 60.60 -36.31
CA GLY A 119 1.46 61.51 -37.20
C GLY A 119 0.90 61.34 -38.61
N THR A 120 0.22 62.37 -39.11
CA THR A 120 0.00 62.54 -40.56
C THR A 120 0.40 63.95 -40.93
N ALA A 121 1.57 64.04 -41.55
CA ALA A 121 1.87 65.11 -42.48
C ALA A 121 0.95 64.93 -43.69
N GLU A 122 0.12 65.93 -43.98
CA GLU A 122 -0.34 66.23 -45.33
C GLU A 122 -0.32 67.75 -45.50
N TRP A 123 0.69 68.20 -46.23
CA TRP A 123 0.72 69.52 -46.87
C TRP A 123 0.02 69.36 -48.22
N ASN A 124 -1.00 70.16 -48.47
CA ASN A 124 -1.43 70.49 -49.83
C ASN A 124 -1.57 72.01 -49.93
N ASP A 125 -0.66 72.62 -50.68
CA ASP A 125 -0.77 73.97 -51.19
C ASP A 125 -1.69 73.97 -52.43
N ALA A 126 -2.73 74.80 -52.40
CA ALA A 126 -3.25 75.65 -53.48
C ALA A 126 -4.75 75.90 -53.28
N ASP A 127 -5.12 77.08 -52.79
CA ASP A 127 -5.85 78.05 -53.63
C ASP A 127 -6.10 79.38 -52.88
N ALA A 128 -6.20 80.43 -53.68
CA ALA A 128 -6.15 81.84 -53.36
C ALA A 128 -7.37 82.40 -52.62
N GLY A 129 -7.18 83.56 -51.96
CA GLY A 129 -8.24 84.59 -51.91
C GLY A 129 -8.52 85.26 -50.58
N SER A 130 -8.11 86.53 -50.52
CA SER A 130 -8.84 87.69 -49.98
C SER A 130 -9.12 87.85 -48.47
N ASP A 131 -8.58 88.97 -47.98
CA ASP A 131 -9.19 90.01 -47.14
C ASP A 131 -9.06 89.98 -45.61
N ALA A 132 -8.29 90.99 -45.13
CA ALA A 132 -8.57 91.99 -44.08
C ALA A 132 -9.20 91.50 -42.75
N ALA A 133 -8.76 91.87 -41.54
CA ALA A 133 -8.15 93.10 -41.06
C ALA A 133 -7.55 92.86 -39.65
N GLY A 134 -6.52 93.63 -39.25
CA GLY A 134 -6.11 93.76 -37.83
C GLY A 134 -6.96 94.82 -37.10
N PRO A 135 -6.49 95.48 -36.01
CA PRO A 135 -5.47 95.16 -34.99
C PRO A 135 -6.13 95.37 -33.57
N PRO A 136 -5.49 95.69 -32.39
CA PRO A 136 -4.16 96.22 -32.15
C PRO A 136 -3.32 95.64 -30.98
N GLN A 137 -2.07 96.09 -31.04
CA GLN A 137 -0.95 95.99 -30.10
C GLN A 137 -1.19 96.75 -28.79
N THR A 138 -0.38 96.48 -27.77
CA THR A 138 0.61 97.41 -27.15
C THR A 138 1.09 96.87 -25.79
N GLY A 139 2.36 97.09 -25.44
CA GLY A 139 2.84 96.89 -24.06
C GLY A 139 4.32 96.54 -23.96
N ASP A 140 5.15 97.58 -23.95
CA ASP A 140 6.61 97.60 -23.85
C ASP A 140 7.11 97.50 -22.39
N ALA A 141 8.44 97.35 -22.22
CA ALA A 141 9.28 97.60 -21.03
C ALA A 141 9.69 96.42 -20.10
N GLY A 142 10.94 95.95 -20.32
CA GLY A 142 12.09 96.08 -19.40
C GLY A 142 12.09 95.46 -17.99
N ASP A 143 12.95 94.46 -17.74
CA ASP A 143 14.09 94.53 -16.79
C ASP A 143 14.80 93.16 -16.64
N ALA A 144 16.13 93.20 -16.46
CA ALA A 144 17.05 92.06 -16.31
C ALA A 144 17.10 91.50 -14.86
N PRO A 145 17.95 90.50 -14.53
CA PRO A 145 18.19 89.19 -15.13
C PRO A 145 17.77 88.06 -14.15
N GLN A 146 17.09 87.02 -14.62
CA GLN A 146 16.89 85.80 -13.82
C GLN A 146 17.42 84.58 -14.57
N THR A 147 18.33 83.90 -13.89
CA THR A 147 18.99 82.65 -14.24
C THR A 147 17.98 81.58 -14.60
N ASP A 148 18.05 81.08 -15.84
CA ASP A 148 17.25 79.95 -16.33
C ASP A 148 17.71 78.62 -15.68
N PRO A 149 16.87 77.93 -14.88
CA PRO A 149 17.19 76.64 -14.30
C PRO A 149 17.20 75.49 -15.32
N LEU A 150 16.90 75.74 -16.60
CA LEU A 150 16.77 74.73 -17.66
C LEU A 150 17.93 74.71 -18.68
N ALA A 151 19.02 75.43 -18.42
CA ALA A 151 20.24 75.36 -19.23
C ALA A 151 20.90 73.95 -19.25
N ALA A 152 20.50 73.03 -18.37
CA ALA A 152 20.99 71.65 -18.31
C ALA A 152 20.28 70.66 -19.26
N LEU A 153 19.27 71.09 -20.04
CA LEU A 153 18.48 70.20 -20.91
C LEU A 153 18.67 70.43 -22.42
N ARG A 154 19.57 71.32 -22.84
CA ARG A 154 19.91 71.49 -24.27
C ARG A 154 21.02 70.53 -24.68
N ARG A 155 20.64 69.32 -25.09
CA ARG A 155 21.48 68.51 -26.01
C ARG A 155 21.30 69.04 -27.44
N PRO A 156 22.36 69.09 -28.26
CA PRO A 156 22.27 69.56 -29.63
C PRO A 156 21.47 68.55 -30.48
N ALA A 157 20.49 69.06 -31.21
CA ALA A 157 19.75 68.31 -32.23
C ALA A 157 20.71 67.93 -33.36
N MET A 158 21.17 66.68 -33.38
CA MET A 158 21.83 66.08 -34.54
C MET A 158 20.77 65.57 -35.51
N ARG A 159 20.83 66.14 -36.72
CA ARG A 159 20.30 65.67 -38.01
C ARG A 159 19.73 64.24 -38.03
N ALA A 160 18.43 64.13 -38.26
CA ALA A 160 17.85 62.97 -38.92
C ALA A 160 18.02 63.15 -40.44
N GLY A 161 18.77 62.25 -41.07
CA GLY A 161 18.95 62.27 -42.52
C GLY A 161 20.27 61.67 -42.93
N GLN A 162 20.50 60.40 -42.61
CA GLN A 162 21.39 59.56 -43.41
C GLN A 162 20.96 58.10 -43.31
N VAL A 163 20.57 57.62 -44.48
CA VAL A 163 20.42 56.22 -44.87
C VAL A 163 21.58 55.41 -44.32
N ALA A 164 21.27 54.51 -43.39
CA ALA A 164 22.12 53.38 -43.07
C ALA A 164 21.20 52.23 -42.72
N GLU A 165 21.14 51.27 -43.64
CA GLU A 165 20.72 49.89 -43.40
C GLU A 165 21.06 49.49 -41.96
N HIS A 166 20.05 49.46 -41.09
CA HIS A 166 20.16 48.64 -39.89
C HIS A 166 19.91 47.22 -40.36
N SER A 167 21.02 46.62 -40.79
CA SER A 167 21.34 45.22 -40.59
C SER A 167 20.45 44.63 -39.51
N THR A 168 19.80 43.52 -39.85
CA THR A 168 19.46 42.45 -38.93
C THR A 168 20.66 42.18 -38.02
N SER A 169 20.78 42.95 -36.93
CA SER A 169 21.78 42.70 -35.91
C SER A 169 21.36 41.39 -35.29
N SER A 170 22.04 40.33 -35.70
CA SER A 170 22.00 38.99 -35.13
C SER A 170 21.83 39.09 -33.61
N GLY A 171 20.58 38.97 -33.15
CA GLY A 171 20.26 38.67 -31.77
C GLY A 171 20.94 37.34 -31.49
N GLY A 172 22.05 37.42 -30.74
CA GLY A 172 23.14 36.48 -30.85
C GLY A 172 22.73 35.02 -30.87
N SER A 173 23.26 34.27 -31.83
CA SER A 173 23.13 32.81 -31.93
C SER A 173 23.42 32.07 -30.62
N GLY A 174 24.16 32.71 -29.69
CA GLY A 174 24.44 32.20 -28.35
C GLY A 174 23.22 32.06 -27.40
N SER A 175 22.16 32.88 -27.52
CA SER A 175 20.98 32.76 -26.62
C SER A 175 20.08 31.58 -27.00
N TYR A 176 19.97 31.29 -28.29
CA TYR A 176 19.26 30.11 -28.78
C TYR A 176 20.06 28.84 -28.50
N LEU A 177 21.39 28.89 -28.62
CA LEU A 177 22.26 27.77 -28.25
C LEU A 177 22.08 27.38 -26.77
N LEU A 178 22.11 28.35 -25.85
CA LEU A 178 21.89 28.10 -24.42
C LEU A 178 20.52 27.47 -24.17
N THR A 179 19.48 28.01 -24.81
CA THR A 179 18.10 27.50 -24.71
C THR A 179 18.00 26.06 -25.20
N THR A 180 18.53 25.77 -26.38
CA THR A 180 18.53 24.44 -26.97
C THR A 180 19.31 23.44 -26.10
N VAL A 181 20.47 23.83 -25.56
CA VAL A 181 21.26 22.97 -24.68
C VAL A 181 20.47 22.60 -23.42
N PHE A 182 19.88 23.55 -22.71
CA PHE A 182 19.12 23.25 -21.49
C PHE A 182 17.87 22.41 -21.78
N VAL A 183 17.11 22.75 -22.83
CA VAL A 183 15.91 21.99 -23.21
C VAL A 183 16.28 20.55 -23.60
N LEU A 184 17.31 20.36 -24.43
CA LEU A 184 17.77 19.02 -24.82
C LEU A 184 18.35 18.25 -23.63
N MET A 185 19.10 18.90 -22.76
CA MET A 185 19.65 18.29 -21.54
C MET A 185 18.53 17.78 -20.62
N PHE A 186 17.54 18.62 -20.33
CA PHE A 186 16.40 18.20 -19.50
C PHE A 186 15.54 17.16 -20.20
N ALA A 187 15.25 17.32 -21.50
CA ALA A 187 14.52 16.32 -22.26
C ALA A 187 15.24 14.96 -22.27
N ALA A 188 16.55 14.94 -22.50
CA ALA A 188 17.36 13.72 -22.47
C ALA A 188 17.40 13.10 -21.07
N MET A 189 17.53 13.91 -20.02
CA MET A 189 17.46 13.44 -18.63
C MET A 189 16.11 12.79 -18.33
N MET A 190 15.01 13.41 -18.74
CA MET A 190 13.66 12.91 -18.49
C MET A 190 13.36 11.64 -19.30
N ILE A 191 13.75 11.59 -20.58
CA ILE A 191 13.67 10.38 -21.41
C ILE A 191 14.51 9.26 -20.80
N GLY A 192 15.73 9.55 -20.36
CA GLY A 192 16.61 8.56 -19.73
C GLY A 192 16.05 7.97 -18.44
N ARG A 193 15.21 8.70 -17.70
CA ARG A 193 14.48 8.18 -16.53
C ARG A 193 13.18 7.47 -16.90
N ALA A 194 12.56 7.83 -18.02
CA ALA A 194 11.35 7.19 -18.52
C ALA A 194 11.60 5.83 -19.18
N ILE A 195 12.83 5.55 -19.63
CA ILE A 195 13.21 4.26 -20.22
C ILE A 195 13.53 3.27 -19.09
N PRO A 196 12.83 2.12 -19.01
CA PRO A 196 13.15 1.08 -18.04
C PRO A 196 14.59 0.58 -18.27
N ARG A 197 15.44 0.65 -17.25
CA ARG A 197 16.76 -0.01 -17.32
C ARG A 197 16.54 -1.51 -17.25
N LYS A 198 17.18 -2.30 -18.11
CA LYS A 198 17.22 -3.76 -17.93
C LYS A 198 18.04 -4.11 -16.69
N ALA A 199 17.69 -5.21 -16.01
CA ALA A 199 18.56 -5.75 -14.97
C ALA A 199 19.91 -6.18 -15.56
N GLU A 200 20.96 -6.12 -14.73
CA GLU A 200 22.26 -6.68 -15.09
C GLU A 200 22.14 -8.22 -15.19
N PRO A 201 22.96 -8.87 -16.03
CA PRO A 201 23.08 -10.33 -16.01
C PRO A 201 23.37 -10.79 -14.58
N ASP A 202 22.71 -11.87 -14.15
CA ASP A 202 22.85 -12.46 -12.80
C ASP A 202 22.29 -11.63 -11.62
N VAL A 203 21.50 -10.58 -11.88
CA VAL A 203 20.76 -9.83 -10.85
C VAL A 203 19.26 -10.05 -11.01
N MET A 204 18.57 -10.37 -9.91
CA MET A 204 17.11 -10.48 -9.89
C MET A 204 16.43 -9.14 -10.20
N ASP A 205 15.58 -9.12 -11.22
CA ASP A 205 14.83 -7.95 -11.66
C ASP A 205 13.59 -7.74 -10.80
N ILE A 206 13.81 -7.22 -9.60
CA ILE A 206 12.76 -6.90 -8.62
C ILE A 206 11.74 -5.91 -9.22
N ARG A 207 12.12 -5.09 -10.21
CA ARG A 207 11.18 -4.15 -10.86
C ARG A 207 10.22 -4.86 -11.79
N ALA A 208 10.69 -5.87 -12.52
CA ALA A 208 9.81 -6.72 -13.31
C ALA A 208 8.80 -7.45 -12.40
N PHE A 209 9.25 -7.99 -11.27
CA PHE A 209 8.36 -8.56 -10.27
C PHE A 209 7.35 -7.54 -9.71
N GLY A 210 7.81 -6.33 -9.40
CA GLY A 210 6.95 -5.23 -8.92
C GLY A 210 5.85 -4.81 -9.90
N ALA A 211 5.99 -5.12 -11.19
CA ALA A 211 4.99 -4.85 -12.22
C ALA A 211 3.89 -5.93 -12.33
N ILE A 212 4.02 -7.06 -11.62
CA ILE A 212 2.98 -8.10 -11.54
C ILE A 212 1.75 -7.50 -10.82
N PRO A 213 0.53 -7.79 -11.29
CA PRO A 213 -0.70 -7.30 -10.68
C PRO A 213 -1.03 -8.00 -9.35
N VAL A 214 -1.66 -7.25 -8.45
CA VAL A 214 -2.41 -7.73 -7.29
C VAL A 214 -3.78 -7.07 -7.27
N LEU A 215 -4.78 -7.78 -6.76
CA LEU A 215 -6.10 -7.23 -6.48
C LEU A 215 -6.16 -6.79 -5.02
N SER A 216 -6.30 -5.49 -4.78
CA SER A 216 -6.43 -4.92 -3.44
C SER A 216 -7.61 -3.95 -3.40
N ASN A 217 -8.49 -4.14 -2.43
CA ASN A 217 -9.74 -3.40 -2.27
C ASN A 217 -10.69 -3.49 -3.49
N GLY A 218 -10.50 -4.44 -4.41
CA GLY A 218 -11.24 -4.56 -5.67
C GLY A 218 -10.62 -3.80 -6.86
N ARG A 219 -9.41 -3.25 -6.70
CA ARG A 219 -8.62 -2.61 -7.77
C ARG A 219 -7.41 -3.45 -8.09
N SER A 220 -7.21 -3.78 -9.37
CA SER A 220 -5.94 -4.32 -9.84
C SER A 220 -4.87 -3.22 -9.86
N MET A 221 -3.73 -3.48 -9.24
CA MET A 221 -2.58 -2.56 -9.18
C MET A 221 -1.26 -3.34 -9.16
N PRO A 222 -0.12 -2.73 -9.50
CA PRO A 222 1.17 -3.40 -9.39
C PRO A 222 1.53 -3.75 -7.95
N ILE A 223 2.25 -4.85 -7.74
CA ILE A 223 2.87 -5.22 -6.46
C ILE A 223 3.72 -4.06 -5.93
N ASP A 224 4.43 -3.34 -6.79
CA ASP A 224 5.22 -2.18 -6.39
C ASP A 224 4.38 -1.08 -5.73
N THR A 225 3.28 -0.63 -6.35
CA THR A 225 2.37 0.36 -5.72
C THR A 225 1.83 -0.17 -4.40
N PHE A 226 1.43 -1.44 -4.40
CA PHE A 226 0.89 -2.07 -3.21
C PHE A 226 1.94 -2.07 -2.08
N ALA A 227 3.14 -2.58 -2.34
CA ALA A 227 4.24 -2.65 -1.40
C ALA A 227 4.63 -1.28 -0.85
N GLN A 228 4.75 -0.26 -1.71
CA GLN A 228 5.03 1.10 -1.29
C GLN A 228 3.94 1.65 -0.36
N THR A 229 2.67 1.35 -0.65
CA THR A 229 1.54 1.78 0.20
C THR A 229 1.58 1.09 1.56
N GLN A 230 1.81 -0.22 1.60
CA GLN A 230 1.93 -0.97 2.86
C GLN A 230 3.11 -0.48 3.69
N LEU A 231 4.28 -0.29 3.08
CA LEU A 231 5.47 0.20 3.78
C LEU A 231 5.31 1.65 4.24
N LEU A 232 4.62 2.50 3.47
CA LEU A 232 4.32 3.86 3.89
C LEU A 232 3.40 3.89 5.12
N LEU A 233 2.43 2.96 5.19
CA LEU A 233 1.54 2.84 6.36
C LEU A 233 2.29 2.37 7.61
N ALA A 234 3.20 1.39 7.47
CA ALA A 234 3.95 0.83 8.59
C ALA A 234 5.16 1.68 9.03
N ALA A 235 5.99 2.13 8.07
CA ALA A 235 7.27 2.81 8.30
C ALA A 235 7.20 4.32 8.09
N GLY A 236 6.16 4.85 7.43
CA GLY A 236 6.12 6.23 6.98
C GLY A 236 7.08 6.54 5.83
N LYS A 237 7.61 5.52 5.15
CA LYS A 237 8.54 5.62 4.01
C LYS A 237 8.16 4.61 2.93
N SER A 238 8.44 4.91 1.66
CA SER A 238 8.25 3.98 0.52
C SER A 238 9.46 3.07 0.25
N THR A 239 10.49 3.17 1.09
CA THR A 239 11.75 2.39 1.01
C THR A 239 12.22 2.09 2.42
N PHE A 240 13.03 1.06 2.58
CA PHE A 240 13.56 0.62 3.87
C PHE A 240 15.07 0.39 3.79
N GLU A 241 15.72 0.25 4.93
CA GLU A 241 17.12 -0.17 5.03
C GLU A 241 17.16 -1.68 5.23
N GLY A 242 17.47 -2.42 4.17
CA GLY A 242 17.57 -3.88 4.19
C GLY A 242 19.01 -4.34 4.31
N GLU A 243 19.18 -5.53 4.88
CA GLU A 243 20.46 -6.22 5.01
C GLU A 243 21.08 -6.49 3.64
N LEU A 244 22.39 -6.23 3.51
CA LEU A 244 23.15 -6.56 2.31
C LEU A 244 23.28 -8.08 2.17
N GLU A 245 23.23 -8.57 0.93
CA GLU A 245 23.49 -9.98 0.62
C GLU A 245 24.97 -10.32 0.87
N ALA A 246 25.30 -11.61 1.03
CA ALA A 246 26.66 -12.06 1.32
C ALA A 246 27.71 -11.52 0.31
N ALA A 247 27.37 -11.45 -0.98
CA ALA A 247 28.24 -10.90 -2.02
C ALA A 247 28.47 -9.38 -1.85
N ASP A 248 27.47 -8.62 -1.40
CA ASP A 248 27.61 -7.19 -1.12
C ASP A 248 28.45 -6.92 0.13
N LEU A 249 28.29 -7.77 1.16
CA LEU A 249 29.12 -7.72 2.36
C LEU A 249 30.58 -8.02 2.01
N ASP A 250 30.83 -9.01 1.16
CA ASP A 250 32.18 -9.33 0.67
C ASP A 250 32.79 -8.16 -0.13
N ARG A 251 32.02 -7.52 -1.01
CA ARG A 251 32.44 -6.27 -1.70
C ARG A 251 32.81 -5.14 -0.72
N ASN A 252 32.16 -5.10 0.45
CA ASN A 252 32.41 -4.09 1.48
C ASN A 252 33.43 -4.54 2.54
N ARG A 253 34.02 -5.74 2.43
CA ARG A 253 34.89 -6.36 3.43
C ARG A 253 35.95 -5.43 4.00
N GLU A 254 36.73 -4.76 3.14
CA GLU A 254 37.79 -3.85 3.59
C GLU A 254 37.26 -2.74 4.50
N LYS A 255 36.10 -2.17 4.16
CA LYS A 255 35.46 -1.11 4.96
C LYS A 255 34.91 -1.65 6.27
N LEU A 256 34.30 -2.85 6.24
CA LEU A 256 33.79 -3.52 7.43
C LEU A 256 34.91 -3.82 8.42
N ILE A 257 36.00 -4.44 7.95
CA ILE A 257 37.17 -4.74 8.78
C ILE A 257 37.77 -3.44 9.34
N ALA A 258 37.98 -2.41 8.51
CA ALA A 258 38.54 -1.14 8.97
C ALA A 258 37.66 -0.37 9.96
N GLN A 259 36.33 -0.54 9.91
CA GLN A 259 35.43 0.04 10.91
C GLN A 259 35.41 -0.79 12.20
N PHE A 260 35.42 -2.11 12.09
CA PHE A 260 35.46 -3.00 13.25
C PHE A 260 36.78 -2.90 14.02
N ASP A 261 37.91 -2.78 13.32
CA ASP A 261 39.24 -2.57 13.91
C ASP A 261 39.30 -1.27 14.74
N ARG A 262 38.76 -0.17 14.19
CA ARG A 262 38.62 1.10 14.93
C ARG A 262 37.72 0.96 16.16
N TYR A 263 36.71 0.09 16.11
CA TYR A 263 35.82 -0.17 17.23
C TYR A 263 36.48 -1.00 18.35
N LEU A 264 37.40 -1.89 18.00
CA LEU A 264 38.23 -2.65 18.93
C LEU A 264 39.41 -1.85 19.52
N ALA A 265 39.59 -0.59 19.08
CA ALA A 265 40.67 0.30 19.52
C ALA A 265 42.10 -0.25 19.24
N ASN A 266 42.29 -0.89 18.09
CA ASN A 266 43.57 -1.42 17.59
C ASN A 266 44.20 -2.53 18.48
N ASP A 267 43.40 -3.43 19.04
CA ASP A 267 43.93 -4.65 19.67
C ASP A 267 44.28 -5.67 18.56
N ASP A 268 45.55 -5.70 18.20
CA ASP A 268 46.10 -5.87 16.84
C ASP A 268 46.01 -7.28 16.21
N LYS A 269 45.05 -8.15 16.59
CA LYS A 269 44.98 -9.53 16.02
C LYS A 269 43.59 -10.08 15.73
N GLN A 270 42.52 -9.55 16.31
CA GLN A 270 41.19 -10.16 16.18
C GLN A 270 40.52 -9.87 14.84
N ALA A 271 40.65 -8.64 14.33
CA ALA A 271 40.04 -8.25 13.05
C ALA A 271 40.65 -8.98 11.83
N ALA A 272 41.85 -9.55 11.97
CA ALA A 272 42.50 -10.33 10.93
C ALA A 272 41.75 -11.63 10.61
N GLU A 273 41.03 -12.22 11.58
CA GLU A 273 40.19 -13.42 11.37
C GLU A 273 39.04 -13.15 10.38
N LEU A 274 38.62 -11.90 10.26
CA LEU A 274 37.56 -11.48 9.33
C LEU A 274 38.03 -11.36 7.87
N GLN A 275 39.34 -11.41 7.59
CA GLN A 275 39.88 -11.31 6.22
C GLN A 275 39.36 -12.44 5.33
N THR A 276 39.24 -13.65 5.86
CA THR A 276 38.81 -14.86 5.14
C THR A 276 37.37 -15.27 5.45
N PHE A 277 36.70 -14.58 6.38
CA PHE A 277 35.36 -14.94 6.82
C PHE A 277 34.32 -14.75 5.71
N GLN A 278 33.43 -15.73 5.50
CA GLN A 278 32.30 -15.59 4.59
C GLN A 278 31.02 -15.91 5.34
N GLY A 279 29.97 -15.15 5.04
CA GLY A 279 28.68 -15.31 5.69
C GLY A 279 27.71 -14.21 5.28
N ASP A 280 26.46 -14.41 5.66
CA ASP A 280 25.42 -13.38 5.57
C ASP A 280 25.53 -12.37 6.72
N TYR A 281 24.59 -11.42 6.77
CA TYR A 281 24.52 -10.40 7.81
C TYR A 281 24.61 -10.98 9.22
N SER A 282 23.81 -12.02 9.51
CA SER A 282 23.71 -12.61 10.84
C SER A 282 25.01 -13.29 11.26
N ALA A 283 25.65 -13.99 10.32
CA ALA A 283 26.93 -14.65 10.53
C ALA A 283 28.05 -13.63 10.78
N TRP A 284 28.09 -12.53 10.02
CA TRP A 284 29.04 -11.44 10.24
C TRP A 284 28.87 -10.79 11.61
N ILE A 285 27.63 -10.49 12.03
CA ILE A 285 27.37 -9.91 13.35
C ILE A 285 27.75 -10.90 14.46
N ALA A 286 27.39 -12.18 14.34
CA ALA A 286 27.72 -13.20 15.33
C ALA A 286 29.25 -13.33 15.49
N GLU A 287 30.00 -13.33 14.39
CA GLU A 287 31.45 -13.43 14.43
C GLU A 287 32.10 -12.18 15.03
N MET A 288 31.61 -10.98 14.70
CA MET A 288 32.06 -9.74 15.33
C MET A 288 31.73 -9.69 16.83
N CYS A 289 30.60 -10.24 17.27
CA CYS A 289 30.26 -10.38 18.69
C CYS A 289 31.23 -11.35 19.39
N ARG A 290 31.53 -12.49 18.76
CA ARG A 290 32.50 -13.48 19.28
C ARG A 290 33.88 -12.86 19.47
N LEU A 291 34.35 -12.08 18.51
CA LEU A 291 35.67 -11.43 18.56
C LEU A 291 35.71 -10.30 19.59
N SER A 292 34.68 -9.45 19.64
CA SER A 292 34.64 -8.28 20.53
C SER A 292 34.21 -8.59 21.97
N GLY A 293 33.54 -9.72 22.21
CA GLY A 293 32.90 -10.05 23.48
C GLY A 293 31.69 -9.18 23.84
N LYS A 294 31.16 -8.41 22.87
CA LYS A 294 30.05 -7.47 23.07
C LYS A 294 28.72 -8.04 22.59
N SER A 295 27.63 -7.39 22.99
CA SER A 295 26.29 -7.78 22.55
C SER A 295 26.01 -7.41 21.10
N THR A 296 25.05 -8.12 20.47
CA THR A 296 24.56 -7.84 19.11
C THR A 296 24.16 -6.39 18.91
N SER A 297 23.44 -5.80 19.89
CA SER A 297 22.99 -4.41 19.84
C SER A 297 24.17 -3.42 19.75
N GLU A 298 25.23 -3.66 20.53
CA GLU A 298 26.41 -2.80 20.56
C GLU A 298 27.22 -2.88 19.27
N VAL A 299 27.36 -4.08 18.71
CA VAL A 299 28.06 -4.28 17.43
C VAL A 299 27.25 -3.67 16.27
N GLU A 300 25.94 -3.93 16.22
CA GLU A 300 25.06 -3.38 15.19
C GLU A 300 25.02 -1.84 15.22
N ALA A 301 25.02 -1.22 16.41
CA ALA A 301 25.01 0.23 16.55
C ALA A 301 26.16 0.91 15.80
N VAL A 302 27.29 0.22 15.64
CA VAL A 302 28.45 0.71 14.91
C VAL A 302 28.47 0.21 13.47
N MET A 303 28.25 -1.09 13.26
CA MET A 303 28.55 -1.74 11.98
C MET A 303 27.42 -1.59 10.95
N ARG A 304 26.17 -1.42 11.40
CA ARG A 304 24.98 -1.53 10.54
C ARG A 304 25.01 -0.61 9.33
N SER A 305 25.53 0.62 9.44
CA SER A 305 25.57 1.58 8.33
C SER A 305 26.37 1.12 7.11
N LEU A 306 27.28 0.15 7.28
CA LEU A 306 28.04 -0.47 6.17
C LEU A 306 27.46 -1.82 5.71
N MET A 307 26.52 -2.38 6.48
CA MET A 307 25.94 -3.71 6.26
C MET A 307 24.50 -3.65 5.77
N VAL A 308 23.92 -2.45 5.61
CA VAL A 308 22.57 -2.24 5.08
C VAL A 308 22.59 -1.27 3.91
N ALA A 309 21.58 -1.37 3.04
CA ALA A 309 21.36 -0.42 1.96
C ALA A 309 19.89 -0.04 1.84
N LYS A 310 19.63 1.12 1.25
CA LYS A 310 18.27 1.56 0.93
C LYS A 310 17.69 0.69 -0.19
N MET A 311 16.59 0.00 0.08
CA MET A 311 15.96 -0.97 -0.80
C MET A 311 14.50 -0.61 -1.12
N PRO A 312 13.98 -1.02 -2.30
CA PRO A 312 12.59 -0.76 -2.69
C PRO A 312 11.61 -1.60 -1.87
N ALA A 313 10.40 -1.09 -1.64
CA ALA A 313 9.36 -1.81 -0.90
C ALA A 313 9.00 -3.17 -1.51
N THR A 314 9.15 -3.34 -2.82
CA THR A 314 8.94 -4.62 -3.50
C THR A 314 9.82 -5.74 -2.95
N ARG A 315 11.09 -5.44 -2.61
CA ARG A 315 11.99 -6.41 -1.98
C ARG A 315 11.51 -6.80 -0.58
N TRP A 316 10.95 -5.84 0.16
CA TRP A 316 10.41 -6.10 1.48
C TRP A 316 9.23 -7.09 1.44
N ILE A 317 8.34 -6.99 0.44
CA ILE A 317 7.27 -8.00 0.26
C ILE A 317 7.84 -9.38 -0.12
N LEU A 318 8.86 -9.45 -0.96
CA LEU A 318 9.52 -10.72 -1.30
C LEU A 318 10.16 -11.36 -0.06
N ASP A 319 10.86 -10.58 0.76
CA ASP A 319 11.44 -11.05 2.02
C ASP A 319 10.33 -11.54 2.97
N LEU A 320 9.25 -10.79 3.14
CA LEU A 320 8.10 -11.23 3.95
C LEU A 320 7.48 -12.55 3.46
N ALA A 321 7.44 -12.75 2.14
CA ALA A 321 6.81 -13.93 1.54
C ALA A 321 7.65 -15.20 1.65
N THR A 322 8.97 -15.09 1.75
CA THR A 322 9.90 -16.22 1.52
C THR A 322 11.02 -16.36 2.53
N ARG A 323 11.38 -15.27 3.23
CA ARG A 323 12.47 -15.15 4.20
C ARG A 323 11.99 -14.36 5.44
N PRO A 324 10.96 -14.85 6.16
CA PRO A 324 10.34 -14.12 7.27
C PRO A 324 11.32 -13.78 8.40
N ASP A 325 12.33 -14.62 8.62
CA ASP A 325 13.41 -14.37 9.58
C ASP A 325 14.24 -13.12 9.23
N VAL A 326 14.53 -12.91 7.94
CA VAL A 326 15.20 -11.70 7.43
C VAL A 326 14.24 -10.52 7.51
N ALA A 327 12.98 -10.73 7.13
CA ALA A 327 11.96 -9.69 7.14
C ALA A 327 11.70 -9.11 8.53
N ASP A 328 11.71 -9.94 9.56
CA ASP A 328 11.50 -9.55 10.96
C ASP A 328 12.63 -8.69 11.54
N ARG A 329 13.82 -8.73 10.91
CA ARG A 329 14.98 -7.88 11.24
C ARG A 329 14.98 -6.55 10.49
N HIS A 330 14.17 -6.42 9.43
CA HIS A 330 14.03 -5.14 8.74
C HIS A 330 13.37 -4.11 9.66
N ARG A 331 14.01 -2.95 9.82
CA ARG A 331 13.51 -1.87 10.69
C ARG A 331 12.42 -1.07 9.97
N VAL A 332 11.23 -1.67 9.86
CA VAL A 332 10.07 -1.14 9.11
C VAL A 332 8.89 -0.70 9.98
N LEU A 333 8.97 -0.87 11.30
CA LEU A 333 7.92 -0.42 12.23
C LEU A 333 8.27 0.94 12.82
N ARG A 334 7.48 1.99 12.53
CA ARG A 334 7.74 3.33 13.06
C ARG A 334 7.14 3.53 14.45
N ILE A 335 7.98 3.79 15.45
CA ILE A 335 7.55 4.09 16.83
C ILE A 335 8.06 5.48 17.22
N THR A 336 7.13 6.42 17.42
CA THR A 336 7.45 7.83 17.71
C THR A 336 7.17 8.25 19.14
N ASN A 337 6.62 7.37 19.98
CA ASN A 337 6.23 7.70 21.35
C ASN A 337 7.25 7.13 22.34
N ASP A 338 7.88 8.00 23.13
CA ASP A 338 8.96 7.62 24.04
C ASP A 338 8.49 6.73 25.20
N GLN A 339 7.23 6.84 25.62
CA GLN A 339 6.67 5.94 26.64
C GLN A 339 6.50 4.52 26.12
N ILE A 340 6.16 4.37 24.83
CA ILE A 340 6.08 3.06 24.18
C ILE A 340 7.49 2.46 24.06
N LEU A 341 8.48 3.26 23.66
CA LEU A 341 9.88 2.83 23.59
C LEU A 341 10.40 2.39 24.97
N ALA A 342 10.16 3.19 26.00
CA ALA A 342 10.55 2.86 27.36
C ALA A 342 9.88 1.57 27.86
N ALA A 343 8.59 1.37 27.56
CA ALA A 343 7.87 0.16 27.93
C ALA A 343 8.40 -1.09 27.21
N LEU A 344 8.91 -0.94 25.98
CA LEU A 344 9.53 -2.02 25.20
C LEU A 344 11.03 -2.20 25.49
N GLY A 345 11.62 -1.36 26.34
CA GLY A 345 13.07 -1.38 26.60
C GLY A 345 13.92 -0.95 25.40
N LEU A 346 13.36 -0.15 24.48
CA LEU A 346 14.03 0.29 23.26
C LEU A 346 14.54 1.72 23.38
N GLU A 347 15.75 1.96 22.87
CA GLU A 347 16.33 3.30 22.83
C GLU A 347 15.86 4.08 21.60
N GLN A 348 15.68 5.39 21.77
CA GLN A 348 15.36 6.28 20.66
C GLN A 348 16.56 6.46 19.73
N ARG A 349 16.35 6.28 18.43
CA ARG A 349 17.39 6.39 17.40
C ARG A 349 16.93 7.14 16.15
N ALA A 350 17.89 7.51 15.31
CA ALA A 350 17.62 8.19 14.04
C ALA A 350 16.64 7.38 13.18
N GLY A 351 15.66 8.07 12.60
CA GLY A 351 14.64 7.45 11.74
C GLY A 351 13.42 6.87 12.48
N LEU A 352 13.49 6.64 13.79
CA LEU A 352 12.39 6.14 14.63
C LEU A 352 11.76 4.83 14.13
N THR A 353 12.53 3.98 13.45
CA THR A 353 12.07 2.67 12.98
C THR A 353 12.75 1.52 13.73
N TYR A 354 11.97 0.47 13.95
CA TYR A 354 12.31 -0.72 14.72
C TYR A 354 11.87 -1.96 13.95
N SER A 355 12.49 -3.09 14.24
CA SER A 355 12.17 -4.36 13.61
C SER A 355 11.11 -5.12 14.43
N LEU A 356 10.44 -6.08 13.81
CA LEU A 356 9.50 -6.94 14.55
C LEU A 356 10.23 -7.79 15.59
N ALA A 357 11.43 -8.28 15.25
CA ALA A 357 12.28 -9.03 16.16
C ALA A 357 12.65 -8.26 17.46
N GLU A 358 12.75 -6.92 17.39
CA GLU A 358 13.00 -6.07 18.57
C GLU A 358 11.75 -5.84 19.42
N VAL A 359 10.57 -5.80 18.80
CA VAL A 359 9.33 -5.29 19.40
C VAL A 359 8.44 -6.42 19.93
N GLU A 360 8.30 -7.50 19.17
CA GLU A 360 7.39 -8.60 19.51
C GLU A 360 7.69 -9.27 20.85
N PRO A 361 8.94 -9.58 21.22
CA PRO A 361 9.24 -10.25 22.49
C PRO A 361 8.81 -9.43 23.72
N GLN A 362 8.82 -8.11 23.61
CA GLN A 362 8.47 -7.18 24.70
C GLN A 362 7.05 -6.61 24.58
N SER A 363 6.29 -6.99 23.54
CA SER A 363 4.97 -6.42 23.23
C SER A 363 3.92 -6.65 24.33
N SER A 364 4.10 -7.69 25.15
CA SER A 364 3.25 -7.98 26.31
C SER A 364 3.32 -6.89 27.39
N ALA A 365 4.39 -6.09 27.45
CA ALA A 365 4.52 -4.95 28.35
C ALA A 365 3.47 -3.85 28.06
N LEU A 366 2.89 -3.84 26.86
CA LEU A 366 1.87 -2.88 26.43
C LEU A 366 0.43 -3.40 26.62
N SER A 367 0.24 -4.60 27.17
CA SER A 367 -1.08 -5.23 27.34
C SER A 367 -2.06 -4.36 28.10
N ARG A 368 -1.65 -3.76 29.23
CA ARG A 368 -2.49 -2.87 30.03
C ARG A 368 -2.95 -1.62 29.26
N ILE A 369 -2.07 -1.03 28.46
CA ILE A 369 -2.42 0.13 27.63
C ILE A 369 -3.43 -0.29 26.56
N ARG A 370 -3.25 -1.48 25.96
CA ARG A 370 -4.14 -2.05 24.96
C ARG A 370 -5.52 -2.37 25.54
N GLU A 371 -5.57 -2.99 26.71
CA GLU A 371 -6.82 -3.31 27.43
C GLU A 371 -7.60 -2.03 27.76
N SER A 372 -6.94 -1.02 28.33
CA SER A 372 -7.59 0.25 28.62
C SER A 372 -8.12 0.95 27.36
N ALA A 373 -7.36 0.91 26.25
CA ALA A 373 -7.81 1.44 24.98
C ALA A 373 -9.03 0.68 24.42
N ALA A 374 -9.02 -0.66 24.50
CA ALA A 374 -10.11 -1.51 24.05
C ALA A 374 -11.39 -1.31 24.88
N GLU A 375 -11.28 -1.18 26.20
CA GLU A 375 -12.42 -0.86 27.08
C GLU A 375 -13.06 0.48 26.73
N LYS A 376 -12.25 1.52 26.48
CA LYS A 376 -12.74 2.83 26.06
C LYS A 376 -13.43 2.76 24.70
N GLN A 377 -12.88 1.99 23.75
CA GLN A 377 -13.51 1.77 22.45
C GLN A 377 -14.83 1.02 22.58
N ALA A 378 -14.89 -0.04 23.39
CA ALA A 378 -16.10 -0.82 23.63
C ALA A 378 -17.24 0.01 24.28
N ASN A 379 -16.88 1.07 25.02
CA ASN A 379 -17.82 1.99 25.66
C ASN A 379 -18.14 3.24 24.81
N ASP A 380 -17.79 3.27 23.51
CA ASP A 380 -17.94 4.42 22.60
C ASP A 380 -17.19 5.70 23.05
N GLN A 381 -16.11 5.55 23.81
CA GLN A 381 -15.31 6.65 24.38
C GLN A 381 -14.01 6.93 23.61
N GLU A 382 -13.98 6.71 22.29
CA GLU A 382 -12.77 6.88 21.46
C GLU A 382 -12.10 8.26 21.57
N ASN A 383 -12.90 9.30 21.77
CA ASN A 383 -12.40 10.67 21.94
C ASN A 383 -11.59 10.85 23.24
N SER A 384 -11.75 9.96 24.23
CA SER A 384 -11.03 9.98 25.50
C SER A 384 -9.69 9.23 25.46
N LEU A 385 -9.35 8.58 24.34
CA LEU A 385 -8.09 7.87 24.21
C LEU A 385 -6.90 8.84 24.32
N THR A 386 -6.00 8.55 25.24
CA THR A 386 -4.72 9.24 25.40
C THR A 386 -3.87 9.07 24.15
N GLN A 387 -2.88 9.96 23.98
CA GLN A 387 -1.96 9.85 22.85
C GLN A 387 -1.20 8.52 22.86
N THR A 388 -0.80 8.02 24.03
CA THR A 388 -0.10 6.74 24.17
C THR A 388 -1.00 5.58 23.78
N GLU A 389 -2.26 5.53 24.24
CA GLU A 389 -3.23 4.50 23.84
C GLU A 389 -3.45 4.48 22.31
N ARG A 390 -3.65 5.65 21.68
CA ARG A 390 -3.81 5.75 20.23
C ARG A 390 -2.57 5.27 19.47
N ARG A 391 -1.37 5.61 19.96
CA ARG A 391 -0.11 5.23 19.33
C ARG A 391 0.20 3.74 19.53
N THR A 392 -0.14 3.18 20.69
CA THR A 392 -0.05 1.73 20.94
C THR A 392 -0.99 0.98 20.01
N GLY A 393 -2.24 1.41 19.86
CA GLY A 393 -3.18 0.84 18.91
C GLY A 393 -2.65 0.87 17.47
N ALA A 394 -2.18 2.04 17.01
CA ALA A 394 -1.60 2.20 15.68
C ALA A 394 -0.36 1.32 15.43
N MET A 395 0.49 1.14 16.45
CA MET A 395 1.65 0.25 16.39
C MET A 395 1.21 -1.20 16.18
N PHE A 396 0.28 -1.70 16.99
CA PHE A 396 -0.26 -3.06 16.84
C PHE A 396 -0.99 -3.25 15.51
N SER A 397 -1.74 -2.25 15.03
CA SER A 397 -2.34 -2.30 13.68
C SER A 397 -1.27 -2.43 12.59
N SER A 398 -0.15 -1.72 12.73
CA SER A 398 0.98 -1.82 11.78
C SER A 398 1.64 -3.20 11.85
N MET A 399 1.88 -3.74 13.05
CA MET A 399 2.41 -5.11 13.22
C MET A 399 1.49 -6.15 12.58
N MET A 400 0.19 -6.09 12.87
CA MET A 400 -0.81 -6.98 12.26
C MET A 400 -0.85 -6.85 10.74
N GLN A 401 -0.70 -5.64 10.20
CA GLN A 401 -0.64 -5.40 8.77
C GLN A 401 0.58 -6.06 8.14
N ILE A 402 1.75 -5.96 8.77
CA ILE A 402 2.99 -6.62 8.30
C ILE A 402 2.80 -8.14 8.30
N ARG A 403 2.31 -8.72 9.40
CA ARG A 403 2.02 -10.17 9.52
C ARG A 403 0.97 -10.63 8.52
N THR A 404 -0.02 -9.78 8.20
CA THR A 404 -0.99 -10.09 7.15
C THR A 404 -0.32 -10.20 5.79
N MET A 405 0.73 -9.44 5.49
CA MET A 405 1.44 -9.54 4.21
C MET A 405 2.24 -10.83 4.08
N GLU A 406 2.86 -11.27 5.16
CA GLU A 406 3.47 -12.61 5.27
C GLU A 406 2.42 -13.69 4.94
N THR A 407 1.21 -13.59 5.49
CA THR A 407 0.11 -14.51 5.15
C THR A 407 -0.35 -14.39 3.70
N VAL A 408 -0.50 -13.17 3.16
CA VAL A 408 -1.04 -12.95 1.82
C VAL A 408 -0.12 -13.51 0.72
N PHE A 409 1.18 -13.30 0.86
CA PHE A 409 2.18 -13.65 -0.15
C PHE A 409 2.97 -14.91 0.16
N GLY A 410 2.95 -15.37 1.41
CA GLY A 410 3.66 -16.58 1.82
C GLY A 410 3.08 -17.86 1.23
N SER A 411 3.90 -18.89 1.23
CA SER A 411 3.50 -20.29 1.01
C SER A 411 3.50 -21.01 2.34
N VAL A 412 2.54 -21.90 2.55
CA VAL A 412 2.53 -22.77 3.74
C VAL A 412 2.85 -24.18 3.29
N GLU A 413 3.91 -24.75 3.86
CA GLU A 413 4.07 -26.20 3.88
C GLU A 413 2.94 -26.74 4.77
N LEU A 414 1.91 -27.27 4.12
CA LEU A 414 0.81 -27.93 4.81
C LEU A 414 1.27 -29.33 5.22
N ASP A 415 1.98 -29.40 6.34
CA ASP A 415 2.20 -30.66 7.04
C ASP A 415 0.88 -31.12 7.67
N GLY A 416 0.63 -32.42 7.63
CA GLY A 416 -0.57 -33.05 8.18
C GLY A 416 -1.25 -34.01 7.21
N ASP A 417 -2.18 -34.80 7.74
CA ASP A 417 -3.02 -35.67 6.93
C ASP A 417 -4.14 -34.89 6.21
N LEU A 418 -4.83 -35.54 5.27
CA LEU A 418 -5.84 -34.88 4.44
C LEU A 418 -6.98 -34.26 5.27
N LEU A 419 -7.34 -34.83 6.43
CA LEU A 419 -8.37 -34.29 7.30
C LEU A 419 -7.89 -33.00 7.98
N GLU A 420 -6.67 -33.00 8.51
CA GLU A 420 -6.04 -31.83 9.12
C GLU A 420 -5.88 -30.68 8.09
N VAL A 421 -5.48 -31.00 6.85
CA VAL A 421 -5.40 -30.00 5.78
C VAL A 421 -6.77 -29.46 5.40
N THR A 422 -7.79 -30.32 5.31
CA THR A 422 -9.18 -29.92 5.05
C THR A 422 -9.70 -28.99 6.15
N GLU A 423 -9.43 -29.32 7.42
CA GLU A 423 -9.79 -28.49 8.58
C GLU A 423 -9.16 -27.09 8.48
N ARG A 424 -7.86 -27.02 8.19
CA ARG A 424 -7.12 -25.74 8.07
C ARG A 424 -7.67 -24.87 6.96
N ILE A 425 -7.94 -25.44 5.78
CA ILE A 425 -8.53 -24.69 4.66
C ILE A 425 -9.88 -24.13 5.07
N TRP A 426 -10.74 -24.94 5.69
CA TRP A 426 -12.04 -24.48 6.14
C TRP A 426 -11.94 -23.38 7.21
N SER A 427 -11.08 -23.55 8.21
CA SER A 427 -10.85 -22.55 9.27
C SER A 427 -10.36 -21.24 8.67
N HIS A 428 -9.37 -21.28 7.78
CA HIS A 428 -8.87 -20.11 7.05
C HIS A 428 -9.95 -19.42 6.23
N GLN A 429 -10.82 -20.17 5.53
CA GLN A 429 -11.93 -19.58 4.77
C GLN A 429 -12.93 -18.85 5.67
N ASN A 430 -13.28 -19.44 6.81
CA ASN A 430 -14.29 -18.86 7.69
C ASN A 430 -13.76 -17.64 8.47
N GLU A 431 -12.47 -17.65 8.81
CA GLU A 431 -11.77 -16.53 9.46
C GLU A 431 -11.45 -15.38 8.47
N SER A 432 -11.05 -15.71 7.23
CA SER A 432 -10.61 -14.72 6.23
C SER A 432 -11.75 -13.99 5.51
N ARG A 433 -12.95 -14.57 5.40
CA ARG A 433 -14.13 -13.96 4.75
C ARG A 433 -14.56 -12.60 5.34
N SER A 434 -14.00 -12.17 6.48
CA SER A 434 -14.26 -10.86 7.10
C SER A 434 -13.23 -9.77 6.79
N ARG A 435 -12.15 -10.05 6.06
CA ARG A 435 -11.05 -9.09 5.83
C ARG A 435 -10.94 -8.77 4.35
N THR A 436 -10.83 -7.49 4.02
CA THR A 436 -10.53 -7.00 2.66
C THR A 436 -9.12 -7.46 2.27
N ALA A 437 -8.99 -8.73 1.92
CA ALA A 437 -7.71 -9.38 1.69
C ALA A 437 -7.15 -8.97 0.32
N VAL A 438 -5.84 -8.79 0.31
CA VAL A 438 -5.07 -8.56 -0.91
C VAL A 438 -4.86 -9.92 -1.57
N ARG A 439 -5.01 -9.99 -2.89
CA ARG A 439 -4.96 -11.24 -3.64
C ARG A 439 -3.95 -11.13 -4.77
N ALA A 440 -3.14 -12.16 -4.95
CA ALA A 440 -2.02 -12.16 -5.88
C ALA A 440 -2.16 -13.22 -6.97
N VAL A 441 -2.92 -14.30 -6.72
CA VAL A 441 -3.06 -15.41 -7.65
C VAL A 441 -4.39 -15.31 -8.36
N PHE A 442 -4.38 -14.94 -9.63
CA PHE A 442 -5.60 -14.81 -10.44
C PHE A 442 -6.14 -16.18 -10.84
N THR A 443 -7.46 -16.36 -10.71
CA THR A 443 -8.14 -17.64 -10.94
C THR A 443 -8.80 -17.73 -12.31
N GLY A 444 -9.19 -16.57 -12.87
CA GLY A 444 -10.04 -16.49 -14.07
C GLY A 444 -11.54 -16.45 -13.79
N ALA A 445 -11.96 -16.61 -12.53
CA ALA A 445 -13.37 -16.52 -12.16
C ALA A 445 -13.95 -15.11 -12.42
N GLU A 446 -15.22 -15.07 -12.84
CA GLU A 446 -15.91 -13.83 -13.21
C GLU A 446 -16.37 -13.01 -11.99
N GLU A 447 -16.65 -13.67 -10.88
CA GLU A 447 -17.05 -13.01 -9.63
C GLU A 447 -15.84 -12.30 -9.01
N GLU A 448 -16.00 -11.01 -8.67
CA GLU A 448 -14.91 -10.17 -8.15
C GLU A 448 -14.25 -10.81 -6.91
N GLU A 449 -15.06 -11.40 -6.03
CA GLU A 449 -14.60 -12.05 -4.81
C GLU A 449 -13.80 -13.34 -5.06
N ARG A 450 -13.94 -13.97 -6.23
CA ARG A 450 -13.27 -15.23 -6.58
C ARG A 450 -12.24 -15.07 -7.69
N SER A 451 -12.17 -13.91 -8.33
CA SER A 451 -11.30 -13.60 -9.47
C SER A 451 -9.79 -13.71 -9.18
N ALA A 452 -9.41 -13.61 -7.90
CA ALA A 452 -8.08 -13.85 -7.40
C ALA A 452 -8.13 -14.35 -5.94
N LEU A 453 -7.11 -15.11 -5.53
CA LEU A 453 -6.92 -15.61 -4.17
C LEU A 453 -5.62 -15.08 -3.55
N MET A 454 -5.51 -15.20 -2.22
CA MET A 454 -4.22 -15.04 -1.54
C MET A 454 -3.26 -16.15 -1.99
N ALA A 455 -1.95 -15.91 -1.97
CA ALA A 455 -0.98 -16.92 -2.38
C ALA A 455 -1.05 -18.16 -1.48
N ILE A 456 -1.13 -17.96 -0.15
CA ILE A 456 -1.30 -19.04 0.83
C ILE A 456 -2.57 -19.87 0.58
N GLU A 457 -3.68 -19.23 0.23
CA GLU A 457 -4.95 -19.90 -0.01
C GLU A 457 -4.86 -20.73 -1.29
N ALA A 458 -4.29 -20.15 -2.35
CA ALA A 458 -4.06 -20.86 -3.60
C ALA A 458 -3.14 -22.07 -3.40
N ASP A 459 -2.04 -21.91 -2.67
CA ASP A 459 -1.10 -22.99 -2.37
C ASP A 459 -1.73 -24.07 -1.49
N SER A 460 -2.57 -23.67 -0.54
CA SER A 460 -3.29 -24.60 0.33
C SER A 460 -4.26 -25.47 -0.47
N LEU A 461 -5.05 -24.85 -1.34
CA LEU A 461 -6.01 -25.55 -2.19
C LEU A 461 -5.34 -26.51 -3.18
N MET A 462 -4.23 -26.11 -3.78
CA MET A 462 -3.47 -26.95 -4.72
C MET A 462 -2.82 -28.14 -4.00
N THR A 463 -2.29 -27.92 -2.79
CA THR A 463 -1.74 -29.01 -1.98
C THR A 463 -2.84 -29.98 -1.54
N TRP A 464 -3.98 -29.46 -1.11
CA TRP A 464 -5.15 -30.27 -0.76
C TRP A 464 -5.67 -31.09 -1.94
N GLN A 465 -5.80 -30.49 -3.12
CA GLN A 465 -6.17 -31.22 -4.34
C GLN A 465 -5.17 -32.34 -4.65
N ALA A 466 -3.87 -32.07 -4.56
CA ALA A 466 -2.85 -33.08 -4.81
C ALA A 466 -2.95 -34.25 -3.81
N GLN A 467 -3.21 -33.97 -2.53
CA GLN A 467 -3.44 -35.02 -1.52
C GLN A 467 -4.72 -35.81 -1.82
N CYS A 468 -5.82 -35.14 -2.16
CA CYS A 468 -7.07 -35.77 -2.60
C CYS A 468 -6.84 -36.73 -3.77
N GLU A 469 -6.11 -36.30 -4.80
CA GLU A 469 -5.80 -37.12 -5.97
C GLU A 469 -4.91 -38.33 -5.61
N ALA A 470 -3.95 -38.17 -4.70
CA ALA A 470 -3.07 -39.24 -4.25
C ALA A 470 -3.84 -40.40 -3.57
N VAL A 471 -4.95 -40.10 -2.89
CA VAL A 471 -5.81 -41.10 -2.23
C VAL A 471 -7.12 -41.40 -2.99
N GLY A 472 -7.29 -40.85 -4.19
CA GLY A 472 -8.47 -41.11 -5.03
C GLY A 472 -9.78 -40.49 -4.52
N VAL A 473 -9.71 -39.43 -3.72
CA VAL A 473 -10.87 -38.71 -3.17
C VAL A 473 -11.19 -37.50 -4.05
N ARG A 474 -12.43 -37.43 -4.55
CA ARG A 474 -12.96 -36.28 -5.32
C ARG A 474 -14.35 -35.81 -4.89
N THR A 475 -15.08 -36.63 -4.13
CA THR A 475 -16.42 -36.29 -3.63
C THR A 475 -16.46 -36.28 -2.09
N PRO A 476 -17.41 -35.55 -1.48
CA PRO A 476 -17.60 -35.55 -0.03
C PRO A 476 -17.79 -36.95 0.57
N GLU A 477 -18.51 -37.83 -0.13
CA GLU A 477 -18.74 -39.22 0.32
C GLU A 477 -17.46 -40.04 0.28
N GLN A 478 -16.64 -39.87 -0.75
CA GLN A 478 -15.34 -40.53 -0.84
C GLN A 478 -14.40 -40.06 0.27
N PHE A 479 -14.41 -38.76 0.58
CA PHE A 479 -13.63 -38.22 1.68
C PHE A 479 -14.07 -38.77 3.04
N ALA A 480 -15.39 -38.85 3.28
CA ALA A 480 -15.93 -39.44 4.50
C ALA A 480 -15.59 -40.94 4.61
N ASP A 481 -15.67 -41.68 3.50
CA ASP A 481 -15.25 -43.08 3.42
C ASP A 481 -13.76 -43.25 3.70
N TYR A 482 -12.91 -42.38 3.16
CA TYR A 482 -11.47 -42.36 3.42
C TYR A 482 -11.20 -42.11 4.91
N CYS A 483 -11.84 -41.10 5.50
CA CYS A 483 -11.72 -40.78 6.93
C CYS A 483 -12.18 -41.96 7.81
N GLU A 484 -13.22 -42.68 7.39
CA GLU A 484 -13.74 -43.81 8.15
C GLU A 484 -12.88 -45.07 8.00
N LYS A 485 -12.36 -45.38 6.81
CA LYS A 485 -11.80 -46.70 6.49
C LYS A 485 -10.27 -46.73 6.35
N GLU A 486 -9.65 -45.63 5.92
CA GLU A 486 -8.24 -45.62 5.51
C GLU A 486 -7.39 -44.71 6.41
N LEU A 487 -7.90 -43.52 6.75
CA LEU A 487 -7.21 -42.55 7.59
C LEU A 487 -6.80 -43.09 8.98
N PRO A 488 -7.63 -43.89 9.71
CA PRO A 488 -7.25 -44.39 11.04
C PRO A 488 -5.91 -45.13 11.04
N ALA A 489 -5.69 -45.98 10.04
CA ALA A 489 -4.46 -46.74 9.87
C ALA A 489 -3.26 -45.85 9.58
N THR A 490 -3.42 -44.94 8.62
CA THR A 490 -2.37 -43.97 8.22
C THR A 490 -1.92 -43.13 9.42
N VAL A 491 -2.87 -42.62 10.19
CA VAL A 491 -2.56 -41.72 11.30
C VAL A 491 -1.94 -42.45 12.48
N VAL A 492 -2.46 -43.62 12.88
CA VAL A 492 -1.83 -44.43 13.93
C VAL A 492 -0.38 -44.78 13.55
N LYS A 493 -0.13 -45.14 12.28
CA LYS A 493 1.22 -45.43 11.80
C LYS A 493 2.14 -44.21 11.84
N SER A 494 1.66 -43.06 11.36
CA SER A 494 2.41 -41.80 11.33
C SER A 494 2.74 -41.31 12.74
N ASP A 495 1.73 -41.23 13.61
CA ASP A 495 1.88 -40.70 14.97
C ASP A 495 2.75 -41.61 15.83
N LEU A 496 2.68 -42.94 15.66
CA LEU A 496 3.58 -43.87 16.33
C LEU A 496 5.05 -43.61 15.97
N ALA A 497 5.35 -43.38 14.69
CA ALA A 497 6.70 -43.04 14.25
C ALA A 497 7.15 -41.64 14.72
N GLY A 498 6.25 -40.67 14.65
CA GLY A 498 6.49 -39.29 15.09
C GLY A 498 6.78 -39.20 16.58
N PHE A 499 5.92 -39.79 17.43
CA PHE A 499 6.13 -39.81 18.88
C PHE A 499 7.37 -40.60 19.28
N TRP A 500 7.69 -41.68 18.57
CA TRP A 500 8.94 -42.40 18.80
C TRP A 500 10.15 -41.50 18.56
N LYS A 501 10.20 -40.79 17.43
CA LYS A 501 11.28 -39.86 17.11
C LYS A 501 11.40 -38.73 18.14
N VAL A 502 10.28 -38.14 18.54
CA VAL A 502 10.26 -37.13 19.60
C VAL A 502 10.86 -37.69 20.89
N LEU A 503 10.45 -38.90 21.28
CA LEU A 503 10.97 -39.55 22.49
C LEU A 503 12.45 -39.94 22.38
N GLU A 504 12.99 -40.22 21.19
CA GLU A 504 14.42 -40.44 20.96
C GLU A 504 15.23 -39.16 21.16
N GLU A 505 14.74 -38.04 20.64
CA GLU A 505 15.41 -36.72 20.67
C GLU A 505 15.34 -36.04 22.04
N MET A 506 14.40 -36.43 22.91
CA MET A 506 14.31 -35.94 24.29
C MET A 506 15.50 -36.39 25.15
N SER A 507 16.07 -35.48 25.93
CA SER A 507 17.09 -35.82 26.94
C SER A 507 16.44 -36.37 28.21
N ALA A 508 17.09 -37.31 28.91
CA ALA A 508 16.63 -37.86 30.20
C ALA A 508 16.27 -36.76 31.22
N ASP A 509 17.03 -35.66 31.20
CA ASP A 509 16.84 -34.49 32.07
C ASP A 509 15.51 -33.76 31.82
N SER A 510 15.06 -33.70 30.56
CA SER A 510 13.80 -33.01 30.18
C SER A 510 12.54 -33.67 30.76
N LEU A 511 12.63 -34.97 31.10
CA LEU A 511 11.53 -35.73 31.70
C LEU A 511 11.66 -35.84 33.23
N GLY A 512 12.77 -35.36 33.80
CA GLY A 512 13.07 -35.44 35.23
C GLY A 512 13.53 -36.83 35.68
N ILE A 513 14.21 -37.58 34.82
CA ILE A 513 14.62 -38.96 35.06
C ILE A 513 16.01 -38.99 35.74
N ALA A 514 16.08 -39.49 36.97
CA ALA A 514 17.33 -39.89 37.61
C ALA A 514 17.55 -41.40 37.39
N ALA A 515 18.01 -41.81 36.21
CA ALA A 515 18.29 -43.21 35.90
C ALA A 515 19.66 -43.37 35.22
N ALA A 516 20.27 -44.54 35.35
CA ALA A 516 21.52 -44.86 34.67
C ALA A 516 21.32 -44.83 33.14
N PRO A 517 22.31 -44.41 32.33
CA PRO A 517 22.17 -44.30 30.87
C PRO A 517 21.76 -45.60 30.18
N GLU A 518 22.10 -46.75 30.77
CA GLU A 518 21.78 -48.09 30.25
C GLU A 518 20.29 -48.45 30.39
N GLU A 519 19.53 -47.66 31.14
CA GLU A 519 18.14 -47.89 31.52
C GLU A 519 17.15 -46.90 30.85
N ASP A 520 17.68 -45.95 30.08
CA ASP A 520 16.95 -44.83 29.45
C ASP A 520 16.55 -45.14 28.00
N THR A 521 15.48 -45.92 27.85
CA THR A 521 14.95 -46.35 26.55
C THR A 521 13.68 -45.59 26.18
N VAL A 522 13.37 -45.52 24.88
CA VAL A 522 12.14 -44.89 24.36
C VAL A 522 10.86 -45.45 25.01
N PRO A 523 10.67 -46.77 25.20
CA PRO A 523 9.52 -47.32 25.89
C PRO A 523 9.39 -46.82 27.35
N ARG A 524 10.51 -46.67 28.06
CA ARG A 524 10.50 -46.15 29.43
C ARG A 524 10.12 -44.67 29.48
N ARG A 525 10.65 -43.86 28.55
CA ARG A 525 10.27 -42.45 28.40
C ARG A 525 8.77 -42.31 28.10
N ALA A 526 8.23 -43.17 27.22
CA ALA A 526 6.79 -43.22 26.94
C ALA A 526 5.95 -43.61 28.16
N ALA A 527 6.40 -44.60 28.96
CA ALA A 527 5.71 -45.05 30.16
C ALA A 527 5.57 -43.92 31.21
N ILE A 528 6.59 -43.05 31.31
CA ILE A 528 6.56 -41.88 32.20
C ILE A 528 5.63 -40.80 31.64
N ALA A 529 5.70 -40.54 30.33
CA ALA A 529 4.84 -39.57 29.66
C ALA A 529 3.35 -39.91 29.77
N LEU A 530 2.97 -41.20 29.79
CA LEU A 530 1.58 -41.66 29.98
C LEU A 530 0.87 -41.05 31.19
N GLY A 531 1.60 -40.78 32.27
CA GLY A 531 1.05 -40.17 33.49
C GLY A 531 0.71 -38.68 33.36
N ARG A 532 1.16 -38.03 32.28
CA ARG A 532 1.04 -36.57 32.04
C ARG A 532 0.17 -36.22 30.82
N ILE A 533 -0.35 -37.22 30.12
CA ILE A 533 -1.15 -37.05 28.90
C ILE A 533 -2.62 -37.25 29.26
N ASP A 534 -3.44 -36.25 28.99
CA ASP A 534 -4.89 -36.30 29.24
C ASP A 534 -5.68 -36.81 28.02
N ASP A 535 -5.15 -36.65 26.80
CA ASP A 535 -5.81 -37.06 25.57
C ASP A 535 -5.92 -38.60 25.44
N PRO A 536 -7.14 -39.17 25.29
CA PRO A 536 -7.35 -40.63 25.22
C PRO A 536 -6.69 -41.32 24.02
N TYR A 537 -6.51 -40.62 22.90
CA TYR A 537 -5.83 -41.17 21.73
C TYR A 537 -4.33 -41.22 21.97
N PHE A 538 -3.72 -40.12 22.41
CA PHE A 538 -2.28 -40.07 22.72
C PHE A 538 -1.91 -41.05 23.83
N ARG A 539 -2.74 -41.21 24.87
CA ARG A 539 -2.52 -42.28 25.88
C ARG A 539 -2.50 -43.66 25.24
N GLY A 540 -3.37 -43.92 24.26
CA GLY A 540 -3.38 -45.19 23.54
C GLY A 540 -2.07 -45.43 22.78
N VAL A 541 -1.61 -44.44 22.00
CA VAL A 541 -0.35 -44.55 21.24
C VAL A 541 0.87 -44.68 22.15
N PHE A 542 0.96 -43.88 23.21
CA PHE A 542 2.05 -43.97 24.19
C PHE A 542 2.03 -45.29 24.97
N ALA A 543 0.86 -45.90 25.20
CA ALA A 543 0.77 -47.23 25.80
C ALA A 543 1.32 -48.32 24.88
N LEU A 544 1.14 -48.17 23.56
CA LEU A 544 1.75 -49.07 22.57
C LEU A 544 3.28 -48.94 22.56
N ILE A 545 3.80 -47.72 22.63
CA ILE A 545 5.25 -47.45 22.71
C ILE A 545 5.83 -47.96 24.02
N ALA A 546 5.15 -47.71 25.15
CA ALA A 546 5.60 -48.15 26.48
C ALA A 546 5.63 -49.68 26.62
N GLY A 547 4.77 -50.38 25.89
CA GLY A 547 4.71 -51.85 25.85
C GLY A 547 5.66 -52.49 24.83
N ALA A 548 6.53 -51.72 24.18
CA ALA A 548 7.45 -52.24 23.17
C ALA A 548 8.63 -52.99 23.82
N GLY A 549 9.08 -54.08 23.16
CA GLY A 549 10.24 -54.86 23.57
C GLY A 549 11.57 -54.16 23.30
N GLU A 550 12.65 -54.65 23.92
CA GLU A 550 14.00 -54.12 23.68
C GLU A 550 14.40 -54.26 22.20
N GLY A 551 14.74 -53.12 21.57
CA GLY A 551 15.13 -53.06 20.15
C GLY A 551 13.98 -53.11 19.15
N GLU A 552 12.72 -53.12 19.60
CA GLU A 552 11.55 -53.04 18.72
C GLU A 552 11.46 -51.64 18.07
N THR A 553 11.05 -51.60 16.81
CA THR A 553 10.88 -50.34 16.06
C THR A 553 9.40 -49.95 15.97
N PRO A 554 9.05 -48.67 15.71
CA PRO A 554 7.67 -48.25 15.47
C PRO A 554 6.96 -49.09 14.41
N THR A 555 7.66 -49.44 13.34
CA THR A 555 7.11 -50.28 12.27
C THR A 555 6.76 -51.68 12.78
N ALA A 556 7.62 -52.31 13.58
CA ALA A 556 7.36 -53.62 14.16
C ALA A 556 6.18 -53.60 15.15
N ILE A 557 6.07 -52.54 15.96
CA ILE A 557 4.93 -52.33 16.86
C ILE A 557 3.64 -52.23 16.04
N TYR A 558 3.62 -51.46 14.96
CA TYR A 558 2.45 -51.30 14.11
C TYR A 558 2.04 -52.62 13.42
N GLU A 559 3.00 -53.34 12.85
CA GLU A 559 2.76 -54.58 12.10
C GLU A 559 2.16 -55.72 12.95
N ARG A 560 2.37 -55.70 14.28
CA ARG A 560 1.77 -56.68 15.19
C ARG A 560 0.39 -56.29 15.74
N LEU A 561 -0.13 -55.09 15.44
CA LEU A 561 -1.44 -54.67 15.93
C LEU A 561 -2.57 -55.33 15.14
N ASP A 562 -3.60 -55.77 15.85
CA ASP A 562 -4.85 -56.16 15.23
C ASP A 562 -5.51 -54.97 14.52
N ALA A 563 -6.05 -55.21 13.33
CA ALA A 563 -6.70 -54.17 12.53
C ALA A 563 -7.85 -53.46 13.29
N ASP A 564 -8.59 -54.18 14.15
CA ASP A 564 -9.65 -53.61 14.98
C ASP A 564 -9.12 -52.62 16.03
N ILE A 565 -7.93 -52.87 16.59
CA ILE A 565 -7.29 -51.96 17.55
C ILE A 565 -6.85 -50.69 16.83
N VAL A 566 -6.19 -50.83 15.67
CA VAL A 566 -5.76 -49.70 14.84
C VAL A 566 -6.96 -48.84 14.45
N GLN A 567 -8.04 -49.48 14.01
CA GLN A 567 -9.27 -48.82 13.61
C GLN A 567 -9.91 -48.03 14.76
N LYS A 568 -10.12 -48.67 15.92
CA LYS A 568 -10.71 -48.02 17.10
C LYS A 568 -9.84 -46.88 17.63
N LEU A 569 -8.52 -47.08 17.66
CA LEU A 569 -7.59 -46.06 18.13
C LEU A 569 -7.60 -44.85 17.19
N GLY A 570 -7.44 -45.05 15.88
CA GLY A 570 -7.45 -43.97 14.90
C GLY A 570 -8.80 -43.23 14.84
N GLN A 571 -9.93 -43.94 14.95
CA GLN A 571 -11.26 -43.31 15.02
C GLN A 571 -11.42 -42.36 16.22
N ARG A 572 -10.74 -42.60 17.35
CA ARG A 572 -10.75 -41.67 18.49
C ARG A 572 -10.08 -40.34 18.15
N LYS A 573 -8.95 -40.35 17.43
CA LYS A 573 -8.28 -39.12 16.98
C LYS A 573 -9.20 -38.30 16.08
N ILE A 574 -9.79 -38.96 15.08
CA ILE A 574 -10.70 -38.34 14.11
C ILE A 574 -11.92 -37.75 14.82
N SER A 575 -12.54 -38.51 15.72
CA SER A 575 -13.69 -38.03 16.49
C SER A 575 -13.35 -36.84 17.38
N SER A 576 -12.15 -36.81 17.98
CA SER A 576 -11.68 -35.68 18.79
C SER A 576 -11.44 -34.43 17.93
N ALA A 577 -10.76 -34.56 16.79
CA ALA A 577 -10.55 -33.47 15.84
C ALA A 577 -11.88 -32.88 15.34
N VAL A 578 -12.84 -33.73 14.99
CA VAL A 578 -14.19 -33.30 14.61
C VAL A 578 -14.92 -32.62 15.77
N ALA A 579 -14.81 -33.12 17.00
CA ALA A 579 -15.45 -32.52 18.17
C ALA A 579 -14.88 -31.13 18.50
N GLU A 580 -13.56 -30.97 18.46
CA GLU A 580 -12.88 -29.69 18.67
C GLU A 580 -13.34 -28.67 17.62
N PHE A 581 -13.39 -29.08 16.36
CA PHE A 581 -13.82 -28.22 15.28
C PHE A 581 -15.32 -27.87 15.37
N MET A 582 -16.16 -28.84 15.74
CA MET A 582 -17.57 -28.61 16.02
C MET A 582 -17.76 -27.54 17.11
N GLN A 583 -16.93 -27.56 18.15
CA GLN A 583 -16.94 -26.54 19.18
C GLN A 583 -16.56 -25.16 18.61
N LYS A 584 -15.49 -25.07 17.79
CA LYS A 584 -15.10 -23.84 17.09
C LYS A 584 -16.28 -23.29 16.27
N LEU A 585 -16.95 -24.16 15.54
CA LEU A 585 -18.06 -23.83 14.66
C LEU A 585 -19.32 -23.38 15.40
N VAL A 586 -19.69 -24.03 16.51
CA VAL A 586 -20.79 -23.61 17.39
C VAL A 586 -20.49 -22.27 18.05
N SER A 587 -19.24 -22.03 18.43
CA SER A 587 -18.81 -20.77 19.07
C SER A 587 -18.68 -19.60 18.10
N SER A 588 -18.73 -19.83 16.78
CA SER A 588 -18.60 -18.77 15.78
C SER A 588 -19.85 -17.87 15.74
N GLU A 589 -19.65 -16.54 15.79
CA GLU A 589 -20.74 -15.55 15.82
C GLU A 589 -21.51 -15.43 14.49
N LYS A 590 -20.96 -15.94 13.37
CA LYS A 590 -21.55 -15.80 12.04
C LYS A 590 -22.61 -16.87 11.78
N HIS A 591 -23.85 -16.42 11.63
CA HIS A 591 -24.98 -17.24 11.21
C HIS A 591 -25.01 -17.34 9.68
N SER A 592 -24.93 -18.55 9.13
CA SER A 592 -25.26 -18.83 7.73
C SER A 592 -26.45 -19.79 7.70
N THR A 593 -27.33 -19.65 6.72
CA THR A 593 -28.52 -20.51 6.56
C THR A 593 -28.15 -21.99 6.48
N LYS A 594 -27.00 -22.29 5.86
CA LYS A 594 -26.42 -23.64 5.74
C LYS A 594 -25.92 -24.17 7.09
N MET A 595 -25.33 -23.29 7.92
CA MET A 595 -24.94 -23.66 9.30
C MET A 595 -26.14 -23.98 10.18
N ASP A 596 -27.27 -23.31 9.98
CA ASP A 596 -28.50 -23.60 10.72
C ASP A 596 -29.15 -24.91 10.27
N GLU A 597 -29.06 -25.27 8.98
CA GLU A 597 -29.45 -26.60 8.49
C GLU A 597 -28.58 -27.71 9.08
N ILE A 598 -27.26 -27.53 9.09
CA ILE A 598 -26.30 -28.45 9.71
C ILE A 598 -26.61 -28.63 11.21
N ARG A 599 -26.80 -27.52 11.94
CA ARG A 599 -27.21 -27.56 13.36
C ARG A 599 -28.51 -28.30 13.56
N THR A 600 -29.48 -28.12 12.67
CA THR A 600 -30.79 -28.78 12.75
C THR A 600 -30.68 -30.29 12.53
N ARG A 601 -29.88 -30.71 11.54
CA ARG A 601 -29.60 -32.12 11.23
C ARG A 601 -28.79 -32.81 12.34
N LEU A 602 -27.80 -32.11 12.91
CA LEU A 602 -27.04 -32.61 14.05
C LEU A 602 -27.94 -32.79 15.29
N ARG A 603 -28.82 -31.83 15.58
CA ARG A 603 -29.79 -31.96 16.69
C ARG A 603 -30.73 -33.15 16.51
N SER A 604 -31.20 -33.42 15.28
CA SER A 604 -32.07 -34.58 15.04
C SER A 604 -31.34 -35.90 15.18
N MET A 605 -30.07 -35.99 14.77
CA MET A 605 -29.23 -37.16 14.98
C MET A 605 -28.91 -37.39 16.46
N MET A 606 -28.58 -36.33 17.20
CA MET A 606 -28.37 -36.39 18.65
C MET A 606 -29.62 -36.95 19.36
N GLN A 607 -30.81 -36.44 19.03
CA GLN A 607 -32.08 -36.94 19.58
C GLN A 607 -32.33 -38.41 19.22
N ALA A 608 -32.01 -38.83 17.99
CA ALA A 608 -32.20 -40.20 17.54
C ALA A 608 -31.24 -41.19 18.25
N ALA A 609 -30.00 -40.80 18.50
CA ALA A 609 -29.03 -41.67 19.15
C ALA A 609 -29.14 -41.68 20.67
N GLU A 610 -29.56 -40.56 21.28
CA GLU A 610 -29.98 -40.52 22.69
C GLU A 610 -31.13 -41.52 22.94
N ALA A 611 -32.06 -41.63 21.98
CA ALA A 611 -33.12 -42.63 22.03
C ALA A 611 -32.63 -44.08 21.81
N ALA A 612 -31.46 -44.28 21.18
CA ALA A 612 -30.90 -45.59 20.87
C ALA A 612 -29.87 -46.10 21.90
N GLY A 613 -29.39 -45.24 22.81
CA GLY A 613 -28.47 -45.61 23.89
C GLY A 613 -27.06 -46.02 23.45
N ASN A 614 -26.59 -45.58 22.28
CA ASN A 614 -25.26 -45.92 21.74
C ASN A 614 -24.48 -44.66 21.34
N GLU A 615 -23.69 -44.16 22.29
CA GLU A 615 -22.92 -42.91 22.18
C GLU A 615 -21.79 -43.00 21.13
N ASP A 616 -21.16 -44.17 20.97
CA ASP A 616 -20.12 -44.41 19.96
C ASP A 616 -20.69 -44.35 18.53
N ALA A 617 -21.89 -44.92 18.33
CA ALA A 617 -22.59 -44.86 17.05
C ALA A 617 -23.03 -43.43 16.69
N LEU A 618 -23.42 -42.63 17.70
CA LEU A 618 -23.72 -41.20 17.51
C LEU A 618 -22.48 -40.44 17.03
N MET A 619 -21.37 -40.58 17.75
CA MET A 619 -20.13 -39.86 17.43
C MET A 619 -19.59 -40.24 16.05
N THR A 620 -19.69 -41.53 15.68
CA THR A 620 -19.30 -42.00 14.34
C THR A 620 -20.18 -41.40 13.25
N ALA A 621 -21.50 -41.40 13.43
CA ALA A 621 -22.44 -40.84 12.46
C ALA A 621 -22.28 -39.31 12.33
N MET A 622 -22.10 -38.62 13.45
CA MET A 622 -21.81 -37.18 13.47
C MET A 622 -20.49 -36.87 12.77
N SER A 623 -19.43 -37.62 13.08
CA SER A 623 -18.11 -37.47 12.46
C SER A 623 -18.19 -37.59 10.95
N ARG A 624 -18.94 -38.58 10.45
CA ARG A 624 -19.12 -38.81 9.03
C ARG A 624 -19.82 -37.65 8.33
N GLU A 625 -20.98 -37.24 8.84
CA GLU A 625 -21.71 -36.08 8.29
C GLU A 625 -20.85 -34.82 8.33
N PHE A 626 -20.03 -34.67 9.36
CA PHE A 626 -19.14 -33.55 9.50
C PHE A 626 -18.05 -33.49 8.42
N THR A 627 -17.38 -34.61 8.16
CA THR A 627 -16.39 -34.72 7.09
C THR A 627 -16.99 -34.42 5.71
N ILE A 628 -18.23 -34.88 5.45
CA ILE A 628 -18.96 -34.55 4.22
C ILE A 628 -19.11 -33.02 4.09
N LEU A 629 -19.56 -32.37 5.15
CA LEU A 629 -19.83 -30.93 5.14
C LEU A 629 -18.57 -30.09 4.93
N MET A 630 -17.45 -30.44 5.58
CA MET A 630 -16.18 -29.72 5.40
C MET A 630 -15.73 -29.77 3.94
N PHE A 631 -15.74 -30.96 3.34
CA PHE A 631 -15.36 -31.14 1.94
C PHE A 631 -16.31 -30.41 0.99
N GLN A 632 -17.62 -30.51 1.23
CA GLN A 632 -18.64 -29.85 0.42
C GLN A 632 -18.50 -28.32 0.46
N GLU A 633 -18.18 -27.72 1.60
CA GLU A 633 -18.00 -26.26 1.68
C GLU A 633 -16.82 -25.76 0.86
N ILE A 634 -15.73 -26.54 0.78
CA ILE A 634 -14.59 -26.24 -0.10
C ILE A 634 -15.02 -26.34 -1.57
N LEU A 635 -15.75 -27.40 -1.95
CA LEU A 635 -16.26 -27.55 -3.32
C LEU A 635 -17.26 -26.45 -3.70
N ASP A 636 -18.16 -26.06 -2.81
CA ASP A 636 -19.12 -24.99 -3.09
C ASP A 636 -18.43 -23.64 -3.27
N SER A 637 -17.34 -23.42 -2.54
CA SER A 637 -16.60 -22.15 -2.56
C SER A 637 -15.57 -22.08 -3.70
N HIS A 638 -14.93 -23.21 -4.03
CA HIS A 638 -13.75 -23.27 -4.90
C HIS A 638 -13.81 -24.35 -5.97
N GLY A 639 -14.90 -25.12 -6.08
CA GLY A 639 -15.02 -26.25 -7.01
C GLY A 639 -14.77 -25.89 -8.48
N ASP A 640 -15.10 -24.67 -8.92
CA ASP A 640 -14.75 -24.24 -10.30
C ASP A 640 -13.24 -24.09 -10.53
N LEU A 641 -12.44 -24.00 -9.47
CA LEU A 641 -10.99 -23.84 -9.50
C LEU A 641 -10.24 -25.17 -9.31
N LEU A 642 -10.94 -26.23 -8.88
CA LEU A 642 -10.32 -27.49 -8.45
C LEU A 642 -10.75 -28.63 -9.35
N PHE A 643 -9.93 -29.67 -9.39
CA PHE A 643 -10.17 -30.87 -10.18
C PHE A 643 -10.49 -30.52 -11.64
N ASP A 644 -11.72 -30.82 -12.07
CA ASP A 644 -12.22 -30.63 -13.43
C ASP A 644 -13.06 -29.33 -13.58
N GLY A 645 -12.90 -28.39 -12.63
CA GLY A 645 -13.61 -27.11 -12.60
C GLY A 645 -13.30 -26.22 -13.81
N LYS A 646 -14.25 -25.34 -14.17
CA LYS A 646 -14.19 -24.46 -15.36
C LYS A 646 -12.89 -23.65 -15.46
N HIS A 647 -12.32 -23.26 -14.31
CA HIS A 647 -11.15 -22.39 -14.20
C HIS A 647 -9.92 -23.12 -13.63
N ALA A 648 -9.97 -24.44 -13.46
CA ALA A 648 -8.92 -25.21 -12.79
C ALA A 648 -7.56 -25.12 -13.48
N GLU A 649 -7.50 -25.27 -14.81
CA GLU A 649 -6.26 -25.16 -15.58
C GLU A 649 -5.62 -23.77 -15.46
N GLN A 650 -6.45 -22.73 -15.57
CA GLN A 650 -6.01 -21.34 -15.48
C GLN A 650 -5.50 -21.01 -14.08
N PHE A 651 -6.23 -21.43 -13.05
CA PHE A 651 -5.84 -21.29 -11.66
C PHE A 651 -4.52 -22.02 -11.35
N ALA A 652 -4.40 -23.30 -11.73
CA ALA A 652 -3.19 -24.10 -11.53
C ALA A 652 -1.98 -23.47 -12.22
N THR A 653 -2.14 -22.99 -13.46
CA THR A 653 -1.07 -22.31 -14.21
C THR A 653 -0.59 -21.05 -13.51
N ASN A 654 -1.52 -20.22 -13.04
CA ASN A 654 -1.20 -18.95 -12.37
C ASN A 654 -0.59 -19.19 -10.99
N HIS A 655 -1.08 -20.16 -10.21
CA HIS A 655 -0.48 -20.59 -8.95
C HIS A 655 0.94 -21.09 -9.16
N ALA A 656 1.16 -22.03 -10.09
CA ALA A 656 2.48 -22.61 -10.35
C ALA A 656 3.49 -21.54 -10.79
N SER A 657 3.07 -20.62 -11.66
CA SER A 657 3.91 -19.50 -12.11
C SER A 657 4.30 -18.59 -10.95
N PHE A 658 3.36 -18.23 -10.08
CA PHE A 658 3.64 -17.38 -8.93
C PHE A 658 4.55 -18.08 -7.90
N LYS A 659 4.29 -19.37 -7.62
CA LYS A 659 5.11 -20.20 -6.72
C LYS A 659 6.55 -20.34 -7.24
N ARG A 660 6.73 -20.53 -8.54
CA ARG A 660 8.05 -20.60 -9.21
C ARG A 660 8.88 -19.34 -8.96
N ILE A 661 8.26 -18.16 -9.07
CA ILE A 661 8.92 -16.86 -8.80
C ILE A 661 9.39 -16.78 -7.35
N LEU A 662 8.52 -17.11 -6.39
CA LEU A 662 8.85 -17.04 -4.97
C LEU A 662 9.95 -18.05 -4.59
N THR A 663 9.91 -19.24 -5.17
CA THR A 663 10.92 -20.29 -4.96
C THR A 663 12.29 -19.84 -5.48
N ALA A 664 12.34 -19.29 -6.70
CA ALA A 664 13.59 -18.78 -7.27
C ALA A 664 14.20 -17.63 -6.46
N TRP A 665 13.36 -16.76 -5.89
CA TRP A 665 13.81 -15.71 -4.98
C TRP A 665 14.40 -16.29 -3.68
N LYS A 666 13.70 -17.27 -3.07
CA LYS A 666 14.15 -17.97 -1.86
C LYS A 666 15.50 -18.65 -2.08
N ASP A 667 15.69 -19.28 -3.24
CA ASP A 667 16.89 -20.05 -3.57
C ASP A 667 18.07 -19.17 -4.05
N GLY A 668 17.83 -17.87 -4.28
CA GLY A 668 18.87 -16.97 -4.77
C GLY A 668 19.18 -17.10 -6.26
N ASP A 669 18.34 -17.79 -7.04
CA ASP A 669 18.56 -18.03 -8.47
C ASP A 669 18.05 -16.86 -9.33
N ALA A 670 18.97 -15.97 -9.71
CA ALA A 670 18.65 -14.80 -10.50
C ALA A 670 18.14 -15.12 -11.92
N ASN A 671 18.66 -16.18 -12.55
CA ASN A 671 18.28 -16.52 -13.91
C ASN A 671 16.86 -17.10 -13.94
N GLU A 672 16.59 -18.04 -13.03
CA GLU A 672 15.27 -18.64 -12.89
C GLU A 672 14.22 -17.60 -12.45
N PHE A 673 14.56 -16.71 -11.50
CA PHE A 673 13.65 -15.65 -11.06
C PHE A 673 13.25 -14.74 -12.23
N ASN A 674 14.22 -14.25 -12.99
CA ASN A 674 13.99 -13.36 -14.12
C ASN A 674 13.15 -14.03 -15.21
N GLN A 675 13.43 -15.29 -15.51
CA GLN A 675 12.66 -16.06 -16.48
C GLN A 675 11.23 -16.32 -16.00
N ALA A 676 11.05 -16.77 -14.75
CA ALA A 676 9.73 -17.04 -14.19
C ALA A 676 8.84 -15.79 -14.15
N VAL A 677 9.40 -14.62 -13.82
CA VAL A 677 8.67 -13.34 -13.88
C VAL A 677 8.25 -13.00 -15.30
N ALA A 678 9.16 -13.14 -16.28
CA ALA A 678 8.86 -12.84 -17.68
C ALA A 678 7.80 -13.79 -18.27
N ASP A 679 7.90 -15.08 -17.97
CA ASP A 679 6.95 -16.11 -18.38
C ASP A 679 5.56 -15.81 -17.79
N TYR A 680 5.49 -15.48 -16.50
CA TYR A 680 4.22 -15.19 -15.84
C TYR A 680 3.57 -13.92 -16.38
N GLN A 681 4.34 -12.85 -16.60
CA GLN A 681 3.81 -11.64 -17.24
C GLN A 681 3.29 -11.92 -18.65
N THR A 682 3.99 -12.75 -19.43
CA THR A 682 3.53 -13.15 -20.77
C THR A 682 2.21 -13.91 -20.68
N SER A 683 2.12 -14.86 -19.75
CA SER A 683 0.91 -15.65 -19.48
C SER A 683 -0.27 -14.74 -19.11
N LEU A 684 -0.10 -13.84 -18.13
CA LEU A 684 -1.15 -12.91 -17.68
C LEU A 684 -1.66 -11.99 -18.81
N ASN A 685 -0.80 -11.60 -19.76
CA ASN A 685 -1.20 -10.77 -20.89
C ASN A 685 -1.93 -11.54 -22.00
N SER A 686 -1.78 -12.86 -22.03
CA SER A 686 -2.41 -13.74 -23.02
C SER A 686 -3.78 -14.25 -22.57
N GLN A 687 -4.02 -14.26 -21.26
CA GLN A 687 -5.26 -14.75 -20.65
C GLN A 687 -6.33 -13.66 -20.57
N THR A 688 -7.60 -14.07 -20.66
CA THR A 688 -8.73 -13.21 -20.29
C THR A 688 -8.95 -13.34 -18.78
N LEU A 689 -8.57 -12.33 -18.01
CA LEU A 689 -8.75 -12.29 -16.56
C LEU A 689 -9.75 -11.21 -16.18
N PRO A 690 -10.94 -11.59 -15.67
CA PRO A 690 -11.90 -10.62 -15.13
C PRO A 690 -11.27 -9.73 -14.05
N HIS A 691 -11.67 -8.46 -13.99
CA HIS A 691 -11.20 -7.45 -13.00
C HIS A 691 -9.71 -7.08 -13.07
N LEU A 692 -8.96 -7.66 -14.01
CA LEU A 692 -7.60 -7.26 -14.34
C LEU A 692 -7.59 -6.34 -15.58
N ASP A 693 -6.96 -5.17 -15.45
CA ASP A 693 -6.64 -4.30 -16.58
C ASP A 693 -5.11 -4.24 -16.74
N PRO A 694 -4.50 -5.15 -17.53
CA PRO A 694 -3.05 -5.23 -17.67
C PRO A 694 -2.43 -3.92 -18.19
N GLY A 695 -3.18 -3.19 -19.02
CA GLY A 695 -2.77 -1.89 -19.56
C GLY A 695 -2.62 -0.84 -18.46
N LYS A 696 -3.59 -0.73 -17.55
CA LYS A 696 -3.50 0.18 -16.40
C LYS A 696 -2.42 -0.23 -15.41
N VAL A 697 -2.29 -1.53 -15.11
CA VAL A 697 -1.25 -2.03 -14.19
C VAL A 697 0.15 -1.68 -14.74
N ARG A 698 0.42 -1.97 -16.02
CA ARG A 698 1.70 -1.62 -16.64
C ARG A 698 1.94 -0.11 -16.69
N LEU A 699 0.90 0.68 -16.94
CA LEU A 699 0.99 2.14 -16.93
C LEU A 699 1.35 2.67 -15.54
N GLU A 700 0.77 2.10 -14.48
CA GLU A 700 1.04 2.46 -13.09
C GLU A 700 2.46 2.06 -12.67
N ALA A 701 2.91 0.84 -13.03
CA ALA A 701 4.28 0.40 -12.77
C ALA A 701 5.31 1.33 -13.46
N TRP A 702 5.05 1.70 -14.72
CA TRP A 702 5.87 2.68 -15.43
C TRP A 702 5.82 4.06 -14.76
N PHE A 703 4.63 4.51 -14.32
CA PHE A 703 4.46 5.81 -13.67
C PHE A 703 5.26 5.90 -12.37
N ASN A 704 5.27 4.83 -11.55
CA ASN A 704 6.08 4.76 -10.33
C ASN A 704 7.57 4.78 -10.63
N GLN A 705 8.00 4.09 -11.69
CA GLN A 705 9.42 4.06 -12.08
C GLN A 705 9.89 5.39 -12.68
N ALA A 706 9.09 6.00 -13.55
CA ALA A 706 9.44 7.23 -14.23
C ALA A 706 9.31 8.44 -13.30
N GLU A 707 8.47 8.39 -12.26
CA GLU A 707 8.22 9.48 -11.31
C GLU A 707 7.95 10.85 -12.02
N PRO A 708 7.04 10.92 -13.01
CA PRO A 708 6.90 12.10 -13.87
C PRO A 708 6.43 13.37 -13.15
N LEU A 709 5.90 13.23 -11.92
CA LEU A 709 5.54 14.38 -11.07
C LEU A 709 6.73 14.95 -10.28
N TRP A 710 7.78 14.16 -10.06
CA TRP A 710 9.01 14.62 -9.40
C TRP A 710 9.99 15.24 -10.38
N GLN A 711 10.05 14.75 -11.62
CA GLN A 711 11.00 15.25 -12.63
C GLN A 711 10.92 16.77 -12.92
N PRO A 712 9.75 17.44 -12.92
CA PRO A 712 9.65 18.88 -13.15
C PRO A 712 10.40 19.75 -12.13
N ILE A 713 10.74 19.22 -10.95
CA ILE A 713 11.46 19.99 -9.92
C ILE A 713 12.81 20.50 -10.43
N TYR A 714 13.53 19.70 -11.22
CA TYR A 714 14.86 20.05 -11.74
C TYR A 714 14.82 21.25 -12.69
N PRO A 715 13.97 21.26 -13.76
CA PRO A 715 13.84 22.44 -14.60
C PRO A 715 13.22 23.64 -13.86
N TYR A 716 12.27 23.46 -12.92
CA TYR A 716 11.74 24.58 -12.13
C TYR A 716 12.82 25.24 -11.26
N LEU A 717 13.59 24.46 -10.50
CA LEU A 717 14.69 24.97 -9.67
C LEU A 717 15.79 25.61 -10.52
N THR A 718 16.10 25.04 -11.68
CA THR A 718 17.09 25.61 -12.59
C THR A 718 16.59 26.94 -13.16
N ALA A 719 15.33 27.01 -13.59
CA ALA A 719 14.71 28.25 -14.03
C ALA A 719 14.69 29.31 -12.89
N MET A 720 14.45 28.90 -11.65
CA MET A 720 14.53 29.77 -10.47
C MET A 720 15.92 30.37 -10.29
N LEU A 721 16.97 29.54 -10.32
CA LEU A 721 18.36 29.98 -10.20
C LEU A 721 18.77 30.90 -11.36
N LEU A 722 18.35 30.57 -12.59
CA LEU A 722 18.58 31.42 -13.77
C LEU A 722 17.83 32.75 -13.65
N CYS A 723 16.63 32.79 -13.06
CA CYS A 723 15.91 34.03 -12.76
C CYS A 723 16.72 34.93 -11.80
N PHE A 724 17.22 34.38 -10.69
CA PHE A 724 18.05 35.13 -9.75
C PHE A 724 19.36 35.63 -10.38
N LEU A 725 20.04 34.76 -11.14
CA LEU A 725 21.25 35.13 -11.88
C LEU A 725 20.95 36.21 -12.93
N GLY A 726 19.80 36.10 -13.60
CA GLY A 726 19.30 37.08 -14.55
C GLY A 726 19.12 38.45 -13.94
N TRP A 727 18.57 38.55 -12.73
CA TRP A 727 18.46 39.82 -12.01
C TRP A 727 19.82 40.43 -11.63
N ILE A 728 20.76 39.61 -11.17
CA ILE A 728 22.13 40.06 -10.85
C ILE A 728 22.83 40.57 -12.13
N LEU A 729 22.74 39.83 -13.23
CA LEU A 729 23.42 40.18 -14.48
C LEU A 729 22.71 41.30 -15.27
N TYR A 730 21.40 41.49 -15.06
CA TYR A 730 20.65 42.63 -15.59
C TYR A 730 21.18 43.96 -15.05
N ALA A 731 21.64 43.99 -13.79
CA ALA A 731 22.34 45.15 -13.22
C ALA A 731 23.65 45.51 -13.96
N PHE A 732 24.22 44.57 -14.74
CA PHE A 732 25.43 44.77 -15.55
C PHE A 732 25.15 44.91 -17.06
N HIS A 733 23.89 45.12 -17.48
CA HIS A 733 23.46 45.31 -18.88
C HIS A 733 23.89 44.21 -19.88
N ARG A 734 24.24 43.00 -19.41
CA ARG A 734 25.01 42.04 -20.23
C ARG A 734 24.24 40.86 -20.84
N VAL A 735 22.94 40.68 -20.58
CA VAL A 735 22.19 39.50 -21.06
C VAL A 735 20.76 39.82 -21.49
N ARG A 736 20.50 39.83 -22.82
CA ARG A 736 19.15 39.99 -23.40
C ARG A 736 18.46 38.66 -23.76
N GLY A 737 19.12 37.51 -23.57
CA GLY A 737 18.64 36.20 -24.03
C GLY A 737 18.18 35.21 -22.95
N LEU A 738 18.43 35.50 -21.67
CA LEU A 738 18.19 34.55 -20.57
C LEU A 738 16.69 34.27 -20.33
N ASN A 739 15.83 35.27 -20.55
CA ASN A 739 14.39 35.12 -20.37
C ASN A 739 13.78 34.08 -21.32
N THR A 740 14.29 33.97 -22.55
CA THR A 740 13.86 32.95 -23.52
C THR A 740 14.22 31.55 -23.05
N THR A 741 15.43 31.39 -22.48
CA THR A 741 15.88 30.13 -21.89
C THR A 741 15.02 29.73 -20.69
N ILE A 742 14.78 30.67 -19.76
CA ILE A 742 13.95 30.44 -18.57
C ILE A 742 12.53 30.04 -18.99
N PHE A 743 11.90 30.78 -19.90
CA PHE A 743 10.57 30.47 -20.40
C PHE A 743 10.49 29.09 -21.07
N ALA A 744 11.48 28.72 -21.90
CA ALA A 744 11.50 27.42 -22.57
C ALA A 744 11.66 26.25 -21.57
N ILE A 745 12.51 26.39 -20.56
CA ILE A 745 12.69 25.40 -19.50
C ILE A 745 11.39 25.24 -18.69
N MET A 746 10.73 26.36 -18.38
CA MET A 746 9.46 26.33 -17.65
C MET A 746 8.32 25.74 -18.47
N LEU A 747 8.25 26.03 -19.77
CA LEU A 747 7.28 25.41 -20.66
C LEU A 747 7.48 23.90 -20.72
N LEU A 748 8.73 23.42 -20.81
CA LEU A 748 9.04 22.00 -20.73
C LEU A 748 8.60 21.39 -19.39
N ALA A 749 8.92 22.04 -18.27
CA ALA A 749 8.51 21.61 -16.93
C ALA A 749 6.99 21.52 -16.81
N PHE A 750 6.26 22.51 -17.31
CA PHE A 750 4.81 22.55 -17.31
C PHE A 750 4.18 21.45 -18.16
N LEU A 751 4.73 21.16 -19.35
CA LEU A 751 4.25 20.07 -20.19
C LEU A 751 4.41 18.72 -19.51
N VAL A 752 5.56 18.48 -18.87
CA VAL A 752 5.82 17.22 -18.14
C VAL A 752 4.93 17.12 -16.89
N HIS A 753 4.76 18.21 -16.14
CA HIS A 753 3.85 18.25 -15.00
C HIS A 753 2.41 17.96 -15.45
N THR A 754 1.94 18.59 -16.54
CA THR A 754 0.62 18.33 -17.13
C THR A 754 0.45 16.86 -17.53
N PHE A 755 1.47 16.28 -18.17
CA PHE A 755 1.48 14.87 -18.54
C PHE A 755 1.41 13.95 -17.30
N GLY A 756 2.19 14.23 -16.26
CA GLY A 756 2.16 13.50 -14.99
C GLY A 756 0.78 13.55 -14.31
N LEU A 757 0.12 14.73 -14.31
CA LEU A 757 -1.23 14.88 -13.76
C LEU A 757 -2.27 14.11 -14.59
N TYR A 758 -2.17 14.13 -15.92
CA TYR A 758 -3.02 13.36 -16.81
C TYR A 758 -2.90 11.85 -16.55
N LEU A 759 -1.67 11.35 -16.44
CA LEU A 759 -1.42 9.94 -16.14
C LEU A 759 -1.96 9.56 -14.76
N ARG A 760 -1.75 10.40 -13.75
CA ARG A 760 -2.30 10.17 -12.41
C ARG A 760 -3.82 10.11 -12.41
N TYR A 761 -4.50 10.96 -13.19
CA TYR A 761 -5.94 10.90 -13.41
C TYR A 761 -6.36 9.57 -14.05
N ARG A 762 -5.66 9.13 -15.10
CA ARG A 762 -5.92 7.85 -15.79
C ARG A 762 -5.74 6.63 -14.89
N ILE A 763 -4.71 6.63 -14.05
CA ILE A 763 -4.39 5.53 -13.11
C ILE A 763 -5.38 5.53 -11.94
N SER A 764 -5.61 6.69 -11.31
CA SER A 764 -6.44 6.78 -10.10
C SER A 764 -7.94 6.72 -10.38
N GLY A 765 -8.36 6.89 -11.65
CA GLY A 765 -9.77 6.93 -12.04
C GLY A 765 -10.55 8.14 -11.49
N ARG A 766 -9.85 9.13 -10.91
CA ARG A 766 -10.44 10.31 -10.26
C ARG A 766 -9.55 11.55 -10.46
N PRO A 767 -10.14 12.76 -10.51
CA PRO A 767 -9.38 14.00 -10.60
C PRO A 767 -8.36 14.14 -9.45
N PRO A 768 -7.19 14.80 -9.69
CA PRO A 768 -6.12 14.96 -8.72
C PRO A 768 -6.42 15.98 -7.60
N VAL A 769 -7.68 16.21 -7.25
CA VAL A 769 -8.12 17.15 -6.20
C VAL A 769 -8.78 16.45 -5.01
N THR A 770 -8.69 15.12 -4.96
CA THR A 770 -9.43 14.29 -3.99
C THR A 770 -8.71 14.10 -2.66
N ASN A 771 -7.39 14.34 -2.60
CA ASN A 771 -6.64 14.37 -1.34
C ASN A 771 -5.72 15.59 -1.26
N LEU A 772 -5.35 16.00 -0.05
CA LEU A 772 -4.56 17.20 0.21
C LEU A 772 -3.23 17.23 -0.56
N TYR A 773 -2.56 16.08 -0.65
CA TYR A 773 -1.29 15.95 -1.37
C TYR A 773 -1.45 16.16 -2.89
N SER A 774 -2.43 15.50 -3.51
CA SER A 774 -2.71 15.65 -4.94
C SER A 774 -3.20 17.07 -5.25
N SER A 775 -4.00 17.64 -4.35
CA SER A 775 -4.47 19.02 -4.45
C SER A 775 -3.33 20.03 -4.41
N ALA A 776 -2.31 19.83 -3.57
CA ALA A 776 -1.14 20.70 -3.51
C ALA A 776 -0.39 20.73 -4.87
N ILE A 777 -0.14 19.54 -5.44
CA ILE A 777 0.50 19.40 -6.76
C ILE A 777 -0.35 20.09 -7.85
N PHE A 778 -1.67 19.86 -7.83
CA PHE A 778 -2.60 20.50 -8.78
C PHE A 778 -2.64 22.02 -8.63
N ILE A 779 -2.63 22.56 -7.41
CA ILE A 779 -2.60 24.00 -7.16
C ILE A 779 -1.31 24.62 -7.71
N GLY A 780 -0.16 23.98 -7.51
CA GLY A 780 1.11 24.41 -8.10
C GLY A 780 1.03 24.52 -9.62
N TRP A 781 0.47 23.50 -10.27
CA TRP A 781 0.21 23.52 -11.72
C TRP A 781 -0.71 24.68 -12.15
N VAL A 782 -1.77 24.99 -11.40
CA VAL A 782 -2.66 26.13 -11.69
C VAL A 782 -1.90 27.47 -11.57
N ILE A 783 -1.03 27.62 -10.57
CA ILE A 783 -0.25 28.84 -10.37
C ILE A 783 0.75 29.05 -11.51
N VAL A 784 1.43 27.98 -11.94
CA VAL A 784 2.34 28.00 -13.11
C VAL A 784 1.57 28.47 -14.36
N LEU A 785 0.41 27.87 -14.62
CA LEU A 785 -0.45 28.26 -15.74
C LEU A 785 -0.88 29.73 -15.67
N ALA A 786 -1.35 30.19 -14.51
CA ALA A 786 -1.74 31.59 -14.30
C ALA A 786 -0.56 32.56 -14.48
N SER A 787 0.65 32.13 -14.13
CA SER A 787 1.87 32.92 -14.27
C SER A 787 2.32 33.08 -15.72
N PHE A 788 2.15 32.05 -16.57
CA PHE A 788 2.32 32.21 -18.02
C PHE A 788 1.38 33.26 -18.61
N PHE A 789 0.13 33.29 -18.15
CA PHE A 789 -0.81 34.35 -18.54
C PHE A 789 -0.34 35.72 -18.03
N ALA A 790 0.09 35.83 -16.77
CA ALA A 790 0.58 37.10 -16.22
C ALA A 790 1.83 37.63 -16.96
N GLU A 791 2.78 36.78 -17.32
CA GLU A 791 4.00 37.17 -18.06
C GLU A 791 3.67 37.73 -19.45
N ARG A 792 2.61 37.23 -20.11
CA ARG A 792 2.09 37.75 -21.40
C ARG A 792 1.71 39.24 -21.32
N PHE A 793 1.27 39.71 -20.15
CA PHE A 793 0.76 41.07 -19.94
C PHE A 793 1.76 41.99 -19.26
N VAL A 794 2.52 41.50 -18.28
CA VAL A 794 3.39 42.35 -17.43
C VAL A 794 4.81 42.48 -17.99
N LYS A 795 5.33 41.51 -18.76
CA LYS A 795 6.67 41.50 -19.39
C LYS A 795 7.83 42.00 -18.50
N ARG A 796 7.74 41.82 -17.17
CA ARG A 796 8.75 42.28 -16.18
C ARG A 796 9.49 41.12 -15.50
N GLY A 797 9.22 39.87 -15.88
CA GLY A 797 9.85 38.68 -15.27
C GLY A 797 9.43 38.35 -13.84
N ILE A 798 8.48 39.10 -13.25
CA ILE A 798 7.90 38.82 -11.93
C ILE A 798 6.99 37.57 -12.00
N GLY A 799 6.34 37.35 -13.15
CA GLY A 799 5.58 36.13 -13.41
C GLY A 799 6.49 34.91 -13.38
N LEU A 800 7.64 34.98 -14.07
CA LEU A 800 8.65 33.91 -14.11
C LEU A 800 9.18 33.52 -12.72
N LEU A 801 9.45 34.48 -11.83
CA LEU A 801 9.89 34.17 -10.47
C LEU A 801 8.80 33.44 -9.65
N THR A 802 7.59 33.99 -9.65
CA THR A 802 6.45 33.43 -8.90
C THR A 802 6.17 31.99 -9.35
N ASP A 803 6.26 31.76 -10.66
CA ASP A 803 6.07 30.48 -11.31
C ASP A 803 7.13 29.45 -10.88
N THR A 804 8.42 29.81 -10.94
CA THR A 804 9.51 28.89 -10.55
C THR A 804 9.47 28.49 -9.08
N VAL A 805 9.08 29.40 -8.18
CA VAL A 805 8.96 29.11 -6.74
C VAL A 805 7.76 28.21 -6.45
N CYS A 806 6.59 28.53 -7.01
CA CYS A 806 5.38 27.75 -6.77
C CYS A 806 5.44 26.37 -7.45
N GLY A 807 6.01 26.28 -8.66
CA GLY A 807 6.21 25.02 -9.36
C GLY A 807 7.27 24.11 -8.73
N ALA A 808 8.29 24.66 -8.07
CA ALA A 808 9.28 23.87 -7.32
C ALA A 808 8.77 23.43 -5.94
N ALA A 809 7.85 24.17 -5.34
CA ALA A 809 7.26 23.87 -4.04
C ALA A 809 6.11 22.84 -4.11
N SER A 810 5.50 22.68 -5.28
CA SER A 810 4.47 21.69 -5.60
C SER A 810 5.06 20.37 -6.07
#